data_AF-A0AAN6SBI4-F1
#
_entry.id   AF-A0AAN6SBI4-F1
#
_cell.length_a   1.000
_cell.length_b   1.000
_cell.length_c   1.000
_cell.angle_alpha   90.00
_cell.angle_beta   90.00
_cell.angle_gamma   90.00
#
_symmetry.space_group_name_H-M   'P 1'
#
loop_
_entity.id
_entity.type
_entity.pdbx_description
1 polymer ?
#
loop_
_entity_poly.entity_id
_entity_poly.type
_entity_poly.pdbx_seq_one_letter_code
_entity_poly.pdbx_strand_id
1 'polypeptide(L)'
;MKPSVLLSTCLSVFVTLAKSASIPSYFERSPSTPRQLSVVKVQRELGARLSKNSVIFGPDDPRYTDALSRWNNFARPKVQLVIEPAQESDVSTIVKYCNRNSVDFLANNKGHGATLTLASFDGIQIYLAKLRNIDIQPSGKSAWFGGGVYDGQVSRYLWDKGYVATTGACDCVGMMGPGLGGGHGRQEGLYGMISDNIRQLNVVLADGSAIRVNKDCYSDLLWGMKGAGHNFGIVTSFELNIYPRGPDTWHYHNYLWTGDKLEAVFNALNKFHNNGSTPINMANNYGFFAMNPNVTDKEPVMQWMFAYRGTAAEAEKLLADFNEIPAVGGFQGDVPYPQISSFQGTAEDSPLCQHGGYRVTDTAGLQVYNITAERQIFDSFKKRIAANPVLAAGANILHEGYSTAAVRARNSDDSAYPLRHDNLLMLAQIIVPPGNKELEKAALKWTTEIVDQWNAGQPSRKPTTYVNYANGGKSLESIYGYESWRLKRLRGLKAKYDPFNRFRFYNPIVGRGSMYLATQHRLLRELSLADSAMRLLERDDTGGVRLTEDLPNNKIPPYAILSYTWGPEEVLFRDMTDGTGKNKASYAKIRFCGDQAWRNRLKFFWVDTYYIDKSNSAELQHALNCMFHWYRSAVKCYVYLADVSTYQHGDGPGWQSAFRQSRWFSRGWTLQELIAPTIVEFFSKEGERLGDKESSLEQEIHDITGIPRKAFQGVPLSNFSVAERMRWIEKRDTKYEEDKVYSLFGIFDVHIPVLYGEGR
;
A
#
# COMPACT_ATOMS: atom_id res chain seq x y z
N MET A 1 -8.33 36.86 71.99
CA MET A 1 -9.51 36.63 71.12
C MET A 1 -9.64 35.12 70.90
N LYS A 2 -10.86 34.59 71.11
CA LYS A 2 -11.28 33.17 71.05
C LYS A 2 -11.14 32.57 69.61
N PRO A 3 -11.28 31.23 69.38
CA PRO A 3 -10.27 30.18 69.63
C PRO A 3 -10.17 29.11 68.49
N SER A 4 -9.39 28.04 68.73
CA SER A 4 -9.65 26.61 68.39
C SER A 4 -9.55 26.11 66.93
N VAL A 5 -9.09 24.90 66.55
CA VAL A 5 -8.58 23.68 67.23
C VAL A 5 -8.07 22.69 66.12
N LEU A 6 -6.93 22.03 66.40
CA LEU A 6 -6.44 20.65 66.08
C LEU A 6 -6.36 19.98 64.66
N LEU A 7 -5.19 19.33 64.50
CA LEU A 7 -4.81 17.99 63.96
C LEU A 7 -4.88 17.70 62.44
N SER A 8 -3.73 17.42 61.79
CA SER A 8 -3.09 16.10 61.53
C SER A 8 -3.85 15.28 60.49
N THR A 9 -3.33 14.94 59.30
CA THR A 9 -2.27 13.96 59.03
C THR A 9 -1.78 14.04 57.57
N CYS A 10 -0.57 13.52 57.32
CA CYS A 10 0.06 13.29 56.02
C CYS A 10 -0.83 12.56 54.99
N LEU A 11 -0.75 12.95 53.71
CA LEU A 11 -0.46 12.01 52.61
C LEU A 11 -0.04 12.77 51.34
N SER A 12 1.21 12.56 50.95
CA SER A 12 1.77 12.80 49.62
C SER A 12 0.94 12.11 48.53
N VAL A 13 0.29 12.88 47.66
CA VAL A 13 -0.28 12.35 46.41
C VAL A 13 0.66 12.73 45.28
N PHE A 14 1.50 11.76 44.91
CA PHE A 14 2.08 11.68 43.58
C PHE A 14 0.95 11.77 42.56
N VAL A 15 0.95 12.81 41.73
CA VAL A 15 0.18 12.80 40.47
C VAL A 15 0.91 11.85 39.53
N THR A 16 0.62 10.56 39.63
CA THR A 16 0.97 9.59 38.60
C THR A 16 0.20 9.97 37.34
N LEU A 17 0.94 10.38 36.31
CA LEU A 17 0.49 10.36 34.93
C LEU A 17 -0.02 8.94 34.63
N ALA A 18 -1.34 8.76 34.65
CA ALA A 18 -1.97 7.64 34.00
C ALA A 18 -1.75 7.82 32.49
N LYS A 19 -0.63 7.27 31.99
CA LYS A 19 -0.54 6.86 30.59
C LYS A 19 -1.71 5.91 30.38
N SER A 20 -2.80 6.41 29.79
CA SER A 20 -3.84 5.54 29.25
C SER A 20 -3.13 4.54 28.35
N ALA A 21 -3.14 3.27 28.73
CA ALA A 21 -2.60 2.19 27.93
C ALA A 21 -3.28 2.27 26.56
N SER A 22 -2.53 2.71 25.55
CA SER A 22 -2.97 2.68 24.16
C SER A 22 -3.24 1.22 23.82
N ILE A 23 -4.44 0.94 23.34
CA ILE A 23 -4.79 -0.33 22.71
C ILE A 23 -3.67 -0.69 21.72
N PRO A 24 -2.98 -1.83 21.86
CA PRO A 24 -1.96 -2.24 20.90
C PRO A 24 -2.53 -2.25 19.48
N SER A 25 -1.77 -1.79 18.49
CA SER A 25 -2.22 -1.57 17.10
C SER A 25 -2.88 -2.78 16.43
N TYR A 26 -2.66 -3.99 16.93
CA TYR A 26 -3.29 -5.23 16.44
C TYR A 26 -4.71 -5.49 16.99
N PHE A 27 -5.19 -4.70 17.95
CA PHE A 27 -6.60 -4.64 18.35
C PHE A 27 -7.38 -3.55 17.59
N GLU A 28 -6.74 -2.81 16.68
CA GLU A 28 -7.44 -1.88 15.81
C GLU A 28 -8.30 -2.67 14.82
N ARG A 29 -9.62 -2.42 14.81
CA ARG A 29 -10.52 -3.15 13.90
C ARG A 29 -10.19 -2.77 12.46
N SER A 30 -10.16 -3.76 11.58
CA SER A 30 -10.04 -3.54 10.13
C SER A 30 -11.03 -2.45 9.69
N PRO A 31 -10.60 -1.51 8.83
CA PRO A 31 -11.52 -0.48 8.34
C PRO A 31 -12.79 -1.12 7.78
N SER A 32 -13.91 -0.74 8.37
CA SER A 32 -15.26 -1.18 8.02
C SER A 32 -16.19 0.00 8.24
N THR A 33 -16.05 1.01 7.38
CA THR A 33 -16.84 2.24 7.47
C THR A 33 -18.32 1.88 7.57
N PRO A 34 -19.05 2.35 8.61
CA PRO A 34 -20.49 2.19 8.68
C PRO A 34 -21.18 2.71 7.43
N ARG A 35 -22.29 2.09 7.02
CA ARG A 35 -23.03 2.48 5.82
C ARG A 35 -23.45 3.96 5.83
N GLN A 36 -23.67 4.52 7.02
CA GLN A 36 -23.96 5.92 7.29
C GLN A 36 -23.20 6.42 8.53
N LEU A 37 -22.38 7.45 8.35
CA LEU A 37 -21.74 8.20 9.41
C LEU A 37 -22.63 9.38 9.84
N SER A 38 -22.81 9.56 11.13
CA SER A 38 -23.53 10.71 11.68
C SER A 38 -22.57 11.89 11.84
N VAL A 39 -22.81 12.98 11.10
CA VAL A 39 -22.03 14.23 11.20
C VAL A 39 -22.04 14.75 12.64
N VAL A 40 -23.22 14.77 13.28
CA VAL A 40 -23.39 15.22 14.69
C VAL A 40 -22.57 14.36 15.65
N LYS A 41 -22.55 13.03 15.45
CA LYS A 41 -21.72 12.13 16.26
C LYS A 41 -20.23 12.44 16.09
N VAL A 42 -19.75 12.57 14.85
CA VAL A 42 -18.34 12.87 14.57
C VAL A 42 -17.96 14.25 15.13
N GLN A 43 -18.80 15.27 14.96
CA GLN A 43 -18.59 16.59 15.56
C GLN A 43 -18.46 16.53 17.08
N ARG A 44 -19.34 15.78 17.76
CA ARG A 44 -19.30 15.62 19.22
C ARG A 44 -18.04 14.88 19.68
N GLU A 45 -17.62 13.83 18.96
CA GLU A 45 -16.52 12.95 19.38
C GLU A 45 -15.12 13.48 19.01
N LEU A 46 -15.03 14.21 17.89
CA LEU A 46 -13.77 14.69 17.33
C LEU A 46 -13.63 16.21 17.39
N GLY A 47 -14.72 16.99 17.28
CA GLY A 47 -14.67 18.44 17.10
C GLY A 47 -13.90 19.17 18.20
N ALA A 48 -14.10 18.81 19.46
CA ALA A 48 -13.38 19.40 20.60
C ALA A 48 -11.87 19.06 20.65
N ARG A 49 -11.41 18.10 19.83
CA ARG A 49 -10.01 17.68 19.73
C ARG A 49 -9.29 18.30 18.54
N LEU A 50 -10.01 18.96 17.63
CA LEU A 50 -9.43 19.66 16.49
C LEU A 50 -9.20 21.13 16.85
N SER A 51 -8.32 21.78 16.09
CA SER A 51 -8.12 23.22 16.21
C SER A 51 -9.40 24.00 15.89
N LYS A 52 -9.52 25.21 16.48
CA LYS A 52 -10.73 26.05 16.43
C LYS A 52 -11.30 26.29 15.02
N ASN A 53 -10.44 26.34 14.00
CA ASN A 53 -10.82 26.66 12.62
C ASN A 53 -11.06 25.41 11.74
N SER A 54 -10.87 24.22 12.31
CA SER A 54 -11.21 22.96 11.66
C SER A 54 -12.72 22.78 11.64
N VAL A 55 -13.24 22.26 10.53
CA VAL A 55 -14.68 22.07 10.36
C VAL A 55 -14.99 20.64 9.93
N ILE A 56 -16.11 20.12 10.43
CA ILE A 56 -16.64 18.79 10.10
C ILE A 56 -18.05 19.03 9.57
N PHE A 57 -18.32 18.60 8.33
CA PHE A 57 -19.59 18.82 7.66
C PHE A 57 -19.95 17.63 6.74
N GLY A 58 -21.24 17.46 6.45
CA GLY A 58 -21.74 16.38 5.60
C GLY A 58 -22.80 16.85 4.62
N PRO A 59 -23.61 15.94 4.06
CA PRO A 59 -24.48 16.21 2.92
C PRO A 59 -25.46 17.39 3.05
N ASP A 60 -25.90 17.70 4.28
CA ASP A 60 -26.84 18.79 4.54
C ASP A 60 -26.18 20.18 4.56
N ASP A 61 -24.85 20.24 4.54
CA ASP A 61 -24.08 21.49 4.53
C ASP A 61 -23.80 21.94 3.09
N PRO A 62 -24.04 23.21 2.71
CA PRO A 62 -23.82 23.69 1.36
C PRO A 62 -22.36 23.54 0.88
N ARG A 63 -21.39 23.54 1.80
CA ARG A 63 -19.96 23.36 1.47
C ARG A 63 -19.64 21.94 1.00
N TYR A 64 -20.51 20.98 1.28
CA TYR A 64 -20.29 19.57 0.97
C TYR A 64 -20.08 19.35 -0.53
N THR A 65 -20.97 19.90 -1.36
CA THR A 65 -20.91 19.72 -2.81
C THR A 65 -19.60 20.26 -3.38
N ASP A 66 -19.18 21.46 -2.95
CA ASP A 66 -17.94 22.10 -3.42
C ASP A 66 -16.69 21.32 -2.98
N ALA A 67 -16.66 20.85 -1.73
CA ALA A 67 -15.56 20.04 -1.22
C ALA A 67 -15.43 18.69 -1.93
N LEU A 68 -16.53 18.16 -2.50
CA LEU A 68 -16.53 16.94 -3.30
C LEU A 68 -16.34 17.20 -4.79
N SER A 69 -16.13 18.45 -5.20
CA SER A 69 -15.85 18.81 -6.58
C SER A 69 -14.54 18.15 -7.04
N ARG A 70 -14.59 17.51 -8.22
CA ARG A 70 -13.49 16.72 -8.75
C ARG A 70 -13.36 16.91 -10.25
N TRP A 71 -12.14 16.76 -10.74
CA TRP A 71 -11.87 16.81 -12.17
C TRP A 71 -12.57 15.67 -12.91
N ASN A 72 -12.46 14.42 -12.44
CA ASN A 72 -13.05 13.28 -13.12
C ASN A 72 -14.14 12.59 -12.29
N ASN A 73 -15.40 12.64 -12.71
CA ASN A 73 -16.52 11.95 -12.06
C ASN A 73 -16.63 10.45 -12.41
N PHE A 74 -15.81 9.95 -13.33
CA PHE A 74 -15.63 8.51 -13.51
C PHE A 74 -15.05 7.89 -12.23
N ALA A 75 -15.58 6.73 -11.82
CA ALA A 75 -15.16 6.01 -10.61
C ALA A 75 -15.10 6.88 -9.33
N ARG A 76 -16.15 7.69 -9.09
CA ARG A 76 -16.22 8.61 -7.97
C ARG A 76 -16.12 7.87 -6.61
N PRO A 77 -15.27 8.34 -5.67
CA PRO A 77 -15.24 7.82 -4.30
C PRO A 77 -16.52 8.19 -3.54
N LYS A 78 -17.03 7.30 -2.69
CA LYS A 78 -18.18 7.57 -1.83
C LYS A 78 -17.71 8.27 -0.56
N VAL A 79 -17.74 9.61 -0.57
CA VAL A 79 -17.53 10.39 0.65
C VAL A 79 -18.84 10.44 1.44
N GLN A 80 -18.77 10.23 2.75
CA GLN A 80 -19.93 10.33 3.65
C GLN A 80 -19.94 11.64 4.45
N LEU A 81 -18.77 12.17 4.79
CA LEU A 81 -18.59 13.49 5.39
C LEU A 81 -17.19 14.01 5.07
N VAL A 82 -17.02 15.31 5.19
CA VAL A 82 -15.75 16.02 4.97
C VAL A 82 -15.25 16.58 6.30
N ILE A 83 -13.95 16.42 6.53
CA ILE A 83 -13.24 17.14 7.59
C ILE A 83 -12.19 18.01 6.92
N GLU A 84 -12.26 19.31 7.15
CA GLU A 84 -11.34 20.30 6.62
C GLU A 84 -10.43 20.80 7.76
N PRO A 85 -9.24 20.18 7.95
CA PRO A 85 -8.28 20.58 8.98
C PRO A 85 -7.73 21.98 8.74
N ALA A 86 -7.59 22.77 9.80
CA ALA A 86 -6.97 24.09 9.77
C ALA A 86 -5.49 24.09 10.19
N GLN A 87 -5.01 23.01 10.82
CA GLN A 87 -3.61 22.83 11.21
C GLN A 87 -3.12 21.42 10.85
N GLU A 88 -1.80 21.25 10.67
CA GLU A 88 -1.22 19.95 10.35
C GLU A 88 -1.51 18.88 11.42
N SER A 89 -1.49 19.27 12.70
CA SER A 89 -1.79 18.37 13.83
C SER A 89 -3.22 17.82 13.81
N ASP A 90 -4.16 18.52 13.17
CA ASP A 90 -5.53 18.05 13.04
C ASP A 90 -5.59 16.80 12.15
N VAL A 91 -4.75 16.70 11.12
CA VAL A 91 -4.69 15.54 10.23
C VAL A 91 -4.32 14.27 10.99
N SER A 92 -3.31 14.33 11.86
CA SER A 92 -2.93 13.22 12.76
C SER A 92 -4.10 12.82 13.67
N THR A 93 -4.80 13.80 14.23
CA THR A 93 -5.95 13.58 15.12
C THR A 93 -7.11 12.92 14.38
N ILE A 94 -7.38 13.35 13.15
CA ILE A 94 -8.41 12.77 12.28
C ILE A 94 -8.08 11.33 11.91
N VAL A 95 -6.84 11.03 11.49
CA VAL A 95 -6.42 9.66 11.13
C VAL A 95 -6.55 8.72 12.33
N LYS A 96 -6.07 9.15 13.51
CA LYS A 96 -6.22 8.38 14.77
C LYS A 96 -7.69 8.13 15.11
N TYR A 97 -8.56 9.12 14.93
CA TYR A 97 -10.00 8.95 15.11
C TYR A 97 -10.58 7.93 14.13
N CYS A 98 -10.19 8.01 12.86
CA CYS A 98 -10.65 7.09 11.83
C CYS A 98 -10.20 5.65 12.13
N ASN A 99 -8.95 5.44 12.57
CA ASN A 99 -8.46 4.12 12.96
C ASN A 99 -9.22 3.54 14.16
N ARG A 100 -9.40 4.33 15.23
CA ARG A 100 -10.15 3.91 16.44
C ARG A 100 -11.61 3.54 16.15
N ASN A 101 -12.20 4.16 15.14
CA ASN A 101 -13.59 3.92 14.75
C ASN A 101 -13.73 3.02 13.50
N SER A 102 -12.62 2.49 12.99
CA SER A 102 -12.58 1.66 11.78
C SER A 102 -13.25 2.32 10.58
N VAL A 103 -13.01 3.61 10.39
CA VAL A 103 -13.51 4.41 9.27
C VAL A 103 -12.40 4.57 8.25
N ASP A 104 -12.69 4.34 6.98
CA ASP A 104 -11.77 4.68 5.90
C ASP A 104 -11.64 6.19 5.72
N PHE A 105 -10.47 6.63 5.30
CA PHE A 105 -10.18 8.04 5.05
C PHE A 105 -9.42 8.21 3.74
N LEU A 106 -9.61 9.38 3.11
CA LEU A 106 -8.93 9.79 1.90
C LEU A 106 -8.57 11.26 1.99
N ALA A 107 -7.30 11.60 1.83
CA ALA A 107 -6.88 12.99 1.72
C ALA A 107 -7.21 13.55 0.33
N ASN A 108 -7.68 14.79 0.28
CA ASN A 108 -7.99 15.50 -0.95
C ASN A 108 -7.46 16.94 -0.88
N ASN A 109 -6.98 17.44 -2.03
CA ASN A 109 -6.69 18.84 -2.24
C ASN A 109 -7.49 19.41 -3.43
N LYS A 110 -7.19 19.00 -4.67
CA LYS A 110 -7.85 19.52 -5.89
C LYS A 110 -8.61 18.46 -6.71
N GLY A 111 -8.79 17.24 -6.18
CA GLY A 111 -9.69 16.26 -6.81
C GLY A 111 -9.32 15.76 -8.23
N HIS A 112 -8.04 15.80 -8.63
CA HIS A 112 -7.57 15.37 -9.98
C HIS A 112 -7.30 13.87 -10.14
N GLY A 113 -7.51 13.05 -9.10
CA GLY A 113 -7.31 11.60 -9.22
C GLY A 113 -8.32 10.94 -10.16
N ALA A 114 -7.83 10.19 -11.16
CA ALA A 114 -8.62 9.59 -12.24
C ALA A 114 -8.66 8.04 -12.25
N THR A 115 -8.02 7.38 -11.27
CA THR A 115 -7.97 5.91 -11.21
C THR A 115 -9.29 5.28 -10.80
N LEU A 116 -9.63 4.15 -11.43
CA LEU A 116 -10.78 3.31 -11.08
C LEU A 116 -10.77 2.83 -9.62
N THR A 117 -9.59 2.75 -9.01
CA THR A 117 -9.45 2.27 -7.63
C THR A 117 -10.11 3.20 -6.60
N LEU A 118 -10.31 4.48 -6.93
CA LEU A 118 -11.01 5.44 -6.06
C LEU A 118 -12.48 5.06 -5.82
N ALA A 119 -13.15 4.37 -6.75
CA ALA A 119 -14.55 3.96 -6.59
C ALA A 119 -14.77 3.02 -5.39
N SER A 120 -13.71 2.36 -4.91
CA SER A 120 -13.77 1.48 -3.74
C SER A 120 -13.74 2.22 -2.40
N PHE A 121 -13.52 3.52 -2.41
CA PHE A 121 -13.53 4.33 -1.21
C PHE A 121 -14.96 4.56 -0.70
N ASP A 122 -15.17 4.31 0.60
CA ASP A 122 -16.38 4.67 1.33
C ASP A 122 -15.99 5.19 2.72
N GLY A 123 -16.04 6.50 2.96
CA GLY A 123 -15.53 7.05 4.21
C GLY A 123 -15.41 8.57 4.32
N ILE A 124 -14.45 9.02 5.11
CA ILE A 124 -14.20 10.43 5.44
C ILE A 124 -13.19 11.04 4.47
N GLN A 125 -13.55 12.15 3.82
CA GLN A 125 -12.57 12.95 3.09
C GLN A 125 -11.87 13.93 4.05
N ILE A 126 -10.54 13.91 4.04
CA ILE A 126 -9.69 14.89 4.74
C ILE A 126 -9.32 15.97 3.72
N TYR A 127 -9.95 17.13 3.79
CA TYR A 127 -9.83 18.19 2.79
C TYR A 127 -8.77 19.22 3.17
N LEU A 128 -7.60 19.16 2.53
CA LEU A 128 -6.42 19.95 2.91
C LEU A 128 -6.45 21.42 2.47
N ALA A 129 -7.58 21.92 1.96
CA ALA A 129 -7.66 23.22 1.29
C ALA A 129 -7.27 24.44 2.16
N LYS A 130 -7.31 24.32 3.49
CA LYS A 130 -6.83 25.36 4.42
C LYS A 130 -5.32 25.35 4.64
N LEU A 131 -4.62 24.26 4.31
CA LEU A 131 -3.17 24.14 4.49
C LEU A 131 -2.44 24.68 3.25
N ARG A 132 -2.51 26.00 3.03
CA ARG A 132 -2.02 26.68 1.80
C ARG A 132 -0.88 27.68 2.00
N ASN A 133 -0.25 27.66 3.17
CA ASN A 133 0.86 28.57 3.47
C ASN A 133 2.06 28.28 2.55
N ILE A 134 2.80 29.35 2.20
CA ILE A 134 4.04 29.27 1.43
C ILE A 134 5.09 30.15 2.11
N ASP A 135 6.13 29.52 2.64
CA ASP A 135 7.18 30.17 3.43
C ASP A 135 8.55 29.98 2.76
N ILE A 136 9.00 31.00 2.05
CA ILE A 136 10.34 31.01 1.41
C ILE A 136 11.40 31.05 2.50
N GLN A 137 12.34 30.12 2.46
CA GLN A 137 13.43 30.08 3.44
C GLN A 137 14.36 31.29 3.26
N PRO A 138 14.95 31.82 4.35
CA PRO A 138 15.84 32.98 4.28
C PRO A 138 17.00 32.84 3.29
N SER A 139 17.41 31.60 2.99
CA SER A 139 18.47 31.31 2.01
C SER A 139 18.06 31.55 0.55
N GLY A 140 16.76 31.66 0.25
CA GLY A 140 16.22 31.74 -1.12
C GLY A 140 16.38 30.47 -1.96
N LYS A 141 16.82 29.35 -1.35
CA LYS A 141 17.09 28.08 -2.06
C LYS A 141 15.95 27.07 -1.96
N SER A 142 15.02 27.27 -1.03
CA SER A 142 13.87 26.40 -0.81
C SER A 142 12.69 27.17 -0.23
N ALA A 143 11.51 26.57 -0.29
CA ALA A 143 10.32 27.06 0.38
C ALA A 143 9.53 25.89 0.99
N TRP A 144 8.88 26.16 2.12
CA TRP A 144 7.85 25.28 2.67
C TRP A 144 6.51 25.60 2.05
N PHE A 145 5.76 24.57 1.73
CA PHE A 145 4.43 24.64 1.15
C PHE A 145 3.48 23.77 1.97
N GLY A 146 2.29 24.27 2.27
CA GLY A 146 1.23 23.45 2.85
C GLY A 146 0.71 22.40 1.86
N GLY A 147 0.23 21.25 2.35
CA GLY A 147 -0.26 20.14 1.51
C GLY A 147 -1.48 20.48 0.62
N GLY A 148 -2.15 21.60 0.90
CA GLY A 148 -3.28 22.14 0.17
C GLY A 148 -2.95 23.11 -0.96
N VAL A 149 -1.67 23.42 -1.22
CA VAL A 149 -1.28 24.31 -2.33
C VAL A 149 -1.52 23.66 -3.70
N TYR A 150 -1.64 24.48 -4.74
CA TYR A 150 -1.86 24.03 -6.12
C TYR A 150 -1.02 24.86 -7.10
N ASP A 151 -0.79 24.30 -8.29
CA ASP A 151 0.27 24.73 -9.20
C ASP A 151 0.14 26.20 -9.64
N GLY A 152 -1.06 26.66 -9.99
CA GLY A 152 -1.29 28.06 -10.38
C GLY A 152 -1.05 29.06 -9.25
N GLN A 153 -1.47 28.72 -8.03
CA GLN A 153 -1.21 29.54 -6.84
C GLN A 153 0.30 29.66 -6.58
N VAL A 154 1.01 28.53 -6.60
CA VAL A 154 2.46 28.48 -6.34
C VAL A 154 3.23 29.24 -7.41
N SER A 155 2.90 29.02 -8.69
CA SER A 155 3.58 29.65 -9.82
C SER A 155 3.48 31.17 -9.76
N ARG A 156 2.27 31.72 -9.54
CA ARG A 156 2.09 33.18 -9.42
C ARG A 156 2.80 33.76 -8.19
N TYR A 157 2.61 33.14 -7.02
CA TYR A 157 3.21 33.63 -5.78
C TYR A 157 4.74 33.66 -5.83
N LEU A 158 5.38 32.57 -6.29
CA LEU A 158 6.83 32.52 -6.37
C LEU A 158 7.37 33.49 -7.42
N TRP A 159 6.69 33.61 -8.56
CA TRP A 159 7.09 34.52 -9.64
C TRP A 159 7.19 35.96 -9.15
N ASP A 160 6.17 36.43 -8.42
CA ASP A 160 6.14 37.77 -7.81
C ASP A 160 7.24 37.98 -6.77
N LYS A 161 7.73 36.90 -6.17
CA LYS A 161 8.86 36.91 -5.22
C LYS A 161 10.23 36.74 -5.90
N GLY A 162 10.28 36.63 -7.22
CA GLY A 162 11.52 36.47 -7.98
C GLY A 162 12.01 35.03 -8.11
N TYR A 163 11.14 34.05 -7.88
CA TYR A 163 11.46 32.62 -7.91
C TYR A 163 10.52 31.80 -8.81
N VAL A 164 10.92 30.57 -9.08
CA VAL A 164 10.09 29.51 -9.66
C VAL A 164 10.34 28.20 -8.91
N ALA A 165 9.41 27.26 -9.01
CA ALA A 165 9.57 25.88 -8.58
C ALA A 165 9.14 24.95 -9.71
N THR A 166 9.52 23.68 -9.62
CA THR A 166 8.95 22.64 -10.47
C THR A 166 7.51 22.38 -10.03
N THR A 167 6.57 22.56 -10.95
CA THR A 167 5.12 22.36 -10.77
C THR A 167 4.60 21.41 -11.87
N GLY A 168 3.33 21.02 -11.80
CA GLY A 168 2.64 20.47 -12.96
C GLY A 168 2.41 21.51 -14.05
N ALA A 169 1.84 21.07 -15.16
CA ALA A 169 1.50 21.93 -16.30
C ALA A 169 0.12 22.60 -16.19
N CYS A 170 -0.81 22.00 -15.46
CA CYS A 170 -2.17 22.51 -15.33
C CYS A 170 -2.32 23.26 -14.00
N ASP A 171 -2.73 24.53 -14.06
CA ASP A 171 -2.77 25.40 -12.88
C ASP A 171 -3.73 24.90 -11.81
N CYS A 172 -4.80 24.20 -12.19
CA CYS A 172 -5.83 23.69 -11.28
C CYS A 172 -5.37 22.50 -10.42
N VAL A 173 -4.21 21.90 -10.69
CA VAL A 173 -3.79 20.66 -10.03
C VAL A 173 -3.12 20.92 -8.69
N GLY A 174 -3.46 20.12 -7.67
CA GLY A 174 -2.82 20.19 -6.36
C GLY A 174 -1.39 19.65 -6.44
N MET A 175 -0.40 20.42 -6.00
CA MET A 175 1.02 20.20 -6.33
C MET A 175 1.57 18.84 -5.85
N MET A 176 1.28 18.46 -4.60
CA MET A 176 1.85 17.23 -4.01
C MET A 176 1.16 15.96 -4.50
N GLY A 177 -0.06 16.05 -5.06
CA GLY A 177 -0.74 14.89 -5.63
C GLY A 177 0.11 14.26 -6.73
N PRO A 178 0.38 14.97 -7.84
CA PRO A 178 1.29 14.48 -8.87
C PRO A 178 2.75 14.38 -8.41
N GLY A 179 3.20 15.27 -7.52
CA GLY A 179 4.58 15.28 -7.02
C GLY A 179 5.00 13.97 -6.36
N LEU A 180 4.11 13.31 -5.61
CA LEU A 180 4.37 11.99 -5.03
C LEU A 180 4.52 10.88 -6.08
N GLY A 181 3.99 11.10 -7.29
CA GLY A 181 4.09 10.20 -8.44
C GLY A 181 5.21 10.54 -9.42
N GLY A 182 6.05 11.54 -9.14
CA GLY A 182 6.99 12.13 -10.09
C GLY A 182 6.69 13.63 -10.24
N GLY A 183 5.80 13.95 -11.16
CA GLY A 183 5.23 15.28 -11.33
C GLY A 183 5.91 16.00 -12.47
N HIS A 184 5.42 15.76 -13.69
CA HIS A 184 5.96 16.35 -14.91
C HIS A 184 5.48 17.79 -15.11
N GLY A 185 6.34 18.64 -15.67
CA GLY A 185 5.96 20.00 -15.97
C GLY A 185 7.05 20.85 -16.62
N ARG A 186 6.71 22.12 -16.88
CA ARG A 186 7.46 23.05 -17.74
C ARG A 186 8.92 23.29 -17.32
N GLN A 187 9.24 23.13 -16.05
CA GLN A 187 10.57 23.40 -15.50
C GLN A 187 11.45 22.13 -15.40
N GLU A 188 10.93 20.97 -15.79
CA GLU A 188 11.60 19.69 -15.51
C GLU A 188 12.90 19.49 -16.30
N GLY A 189 13.02 20.08 -17.49
CA GLY A 189 14.25 20.04 -18.27
C GLY A 189 15.42 20.68 -17.55
N LEU A 190 15.16 21.75 -16.78
CA LEU A 190 16.15 22.49 -16.00
C LEU A 190 16.43 21.84 -14.64
N TYR A 191 15.37 21.41 -13.94
CA TYR A 191 15.46 21.12 -12.51
C TYR A 191 14.94 19.74 -12.10
N GLY A 192 14.55 18.89 -13.05
CA GLY A 192 13.92 17.59 -12.79
C GLY A 192 12.43 17.71 -12.42
N MET A 193 11.78 16.59 -12.14
CA MET A 193 10.35 16.57 -11.76
C MET A 193 10.11 17.23 -10.38
N ILE A 194 8.84 17.45 -10.02
CA ILE A 194 8.48 17.90 -8.65
C ILE A 194 9.15 17.02 -7.59
N SER A 195 9.09 15.69 -7.75
CA SER A 195 9.67 14.73 -6.82
C SER A 195 11.19 14.87 -6.64
N ASP A 196 11.90 15.26 -7.69
CA ASP A 196 13.36 15.44 -7.66
C ASP A 196 13.77 16.61 -6.76
N ASN A 197 12.85 17.54 -6.54
CA ASN A 197 13.07 18.76 -5.77
C ASN A 197 12.61 18.65 -4.31
N ILE A 198 12.01 17.52 -3.91
CA ILE A 198 11.61 17.27 -2.53
C ILE A 198 12.85 17.17 -1.64
N ARG A 199 12.93 18.06 -0.66
CA ARG A 199 13.95 18.05 0.40
C ARG A 199 13.42 17.33 1.62
N GLN A 200 12.23 17.72 2.08
CA GLN A 200 11.60 17.22 3.31
C GLN A 200 10.08 17.19 3.18
N LEU A 201 9.44 16.28 3.92
CA LEU A 201 7.98 16.15 3.99
C LEU A 201 7.56 16.04 5.46
N ASN A 202 6.55 16.80 5.88
CA ASN A 202 5.77 16.48 7.06
C ASN A 202 4.67 15.51 6.64
N VAL A 203 4.63 14.34 7.26
CA VAL A 203 3.79 13.22 6.83
C VAL A 203 3.01 12.68 8.01
N VAL A 204 1.71 12.46 7.82
CA VAL A 204 0.89 11.64 8.70
C VAL A 204 0.79 10.23 8.13
N LEU A 205 1.31 9.25 8.88
CA LEU A 205 1.32 7.83 8.51
C LEU A 205 -0.03 7.16 8.74
N ALA A 206 -0.11 5.87 8.39
CA ALA A 206 -1.32 5.07 8.43
C ALA A 206 -1.88 4.90 9.85
N ASP A 207 -1.01 4.83 10.85
CA ASP A 207 -1.35 4.79 12.29
C ASP A 207 -1.73 6.17 12.86
N GLY A 208 -1.60 7.22 12.04
CA GLY A 208 -1.82 8.61 12.41
C GLY A 208 -0.66 9.24 13.16
N SER A 209 0.51 8.62 13.24
CA SER A 209 1.74 9.28 13.70
C SER A 209 2.14 10.37 12.71
N ALA A 210 2.63 11.50 13.22
CA ALA A 210 3.15 12.59 12.42
C ALA A 210 4.69 12.54 12.48
N ILE A 211 5.33 12.45 11.32
CA ILE A 211 6.77 12.34 11.19
C ILE A 211 7.30 13.37 10.19
N ARG A 212 8.60 13.63 10.26
CA ARG A 212 9.34 14.39 9.25
C ARG A 212 10.24 13.45 8.47
N VAL A 213 9.97 13.35 7.17
CA VAL A 213 10.70 12.49 6.23
C VAL A 213 11.71 13.34 5.48
N ASN A 214 12.98 12.97 5.52
CA ASN A 214 14.06 13.62 4.80
C ASN A 214 15.22 12.65 4.53
N LYS A 215 16.36 13.13 4.03
CA LYS A 215 17.52 12.28 3.71
C LYS A 215 18.20 11.63 4.93
N ASP A 216 18.04 12.23 6.11
CA ASP A 216 18.69 11.81 7.35
C ASP A 216 17.72 11.03 8.28
N CYS A 217 16.42 11.21 8.13
CA CYS A 217 15.36 10.55 8.89
C CYS A 217 14.29 9.97 7.95
N TYR A 218 14.06 8.66 8.01
CA TYR A 218 13.12 7.94 7.13
C TYR A 218 13.47 8.06 5.64
N SER A 219 14.76 8.00 5.31
CA SER A 219 15.26 8.14 3.93
C SER A 219 14.77 7.04 2.98
N ASP A 220 14.48 5.86 3.51
CA ASP A 220 13.82 4.76 2.81
C ASP A 220 12.39 5.13 2.37
N LEU A 221 11.64 5.81 3.24
CA LEU A 221 10.30 6.32 2.95
C LEU A 221 10.36 7.52 2.00
N LEU A 222 11.34 8.41 2.15
CA LEU A 222 11.55 9.53 1.21
C LEU A 222 11.72 9.00 -0.23
N TRP A 223 12.55 7.95 -0.39
CA TRP A 223 12.73 7.28 -1.67
C TRP A 223 11.38 6.79 -2.25
N GLY A 224 10.56 6.14 -1.42
CA GLY A 224 9.23 5.65 -1.81
C GLY A 224 8.27 6.77 -2.21
N MET A 225 8.24 7.86 -1.45
CA MET A 225 7.39 9.02 -1.71
C MET A 225 7.83 9.84 -2.94
N LYS A 226 9.04 9.61 -3.45
CA LYS A 226 9.51 10.16 -4.73
C LYS A 226 9.15 9.22 -5.90
N GLY A 227 7.85 8.98 -6.13
CA GLY A 227 7.38 8.30 -7.35
C GLY A 227 6.32 7.22 -7.15
N ALA A 228 6.07 6.75 -5.92
CA ALA A 228 5.08 5.71 -5.69
C ALA A 228 3.64 6.23 -5.47
N GLY A 229 3.39 7.51 -5.72
CA GLY A 229 2.08 8.13 -5.50
C GLY A 229 1.67 8.15 -4.02
N HIS A 230 0.37 8.08 -3.76
CA HIS A 230 -0.22 8.39 -2.44
C HIS A 230 -0.22 7.21 -1.47
N ASN A 231 0.71 6.26 -1.65
CA ASN A 231 0.65 4.94 -1.03
C ASN A 231 1.11 4.87 0.43
N PHE A 232 1.73 5.91 0.99
CA PHE A 232 2.46 5.79 2.26
C PHE A 232 2.07 6.80 3.35
N GLY A 233 1.29 7.82 3.05
CA GLY A 233 1.01 8.88 4.02
C GLY A 233 0.26 10.07 3.45
N ILE A 234 -0.24 10.91 4.33
CA ILE A 234 -0.79 12.23 4.00
C ILE A 234 0.33 13.26 4.20
N VAL A 235 0.77 13.90 3.13
CA VAL A 235 1.71 15.03 3.23
C VAL A 235 0.95 16.27 3.67
N THR A 236 1.26 16.79 4.85
CA THR A 236 0.60 17.97 5.44
C THR A 236 1.31 19.27 5.09
N SER A 237 2.63 19.20 4.90
CA SER A 237 3.46 20.24 4.30
C SER A 237 4.77 19.66 3.79
N PHE A 238 5.47 20.40 2.95
CA PHE A 238 6.66 19.92 2.27
C PHE A 238 7.63 21.05 1.93
N GLU A 239 8.92 20.75 1.95
CA GLU A 239 9.98 21.66 1.54
C GLU A 239 10.50 21.24 0.16
N LEU A 240 10.41 22.15 -0.83
CA LEU A 240 11.03 21.95 -2.15
C LEU A 240 12.16 22.95 -2.39
N ASN A 241 13.11 22.56 -3.23
CA ASN A 241 13.99 23.53 -3.87
C ASN A 241 13.18 24.54 -4.70
N ILE A 242 13.57 25.81 -4.64
CA ILE A 242 13.11 26.88 -5.52
C ILE A 242 14.31 27.49 -6.24
N TYR A 243 14.07 28.14 -7.36
CA TYR A 243 15.09 28.64 -8.26
C TYR A 243 14.81 30.10 -8.63
N PRO A 244 15.83 30.90 -9.02
CA PRO A 244 15.61 32.24 -9.54
C PRO A 244 14.64 32.23 -10.72
N ARG A 245 13.76 33.24 -10.83
CA ARG A 245 12.65 33.27 -11.81
C ARG A 245 13.08 33.03 -13.26
N GLY A 246 14.30 33.43 -13.62
CA GLY A 246 14.79 33.34 -15.00
C GLY A 246 14.39 34.54 -15.85
N PRO A 247 14.27 34.37 -17.18
CA PRO A 247 13.89 35.46 -18.09
C PRO A 247 12.44 35.88 -17.85
N ASP A 248 12.17 37.18 -17.98
CA ASP A 248 10.84 37.77 -17.75
C ASP A 248 9.82 37.41 -18.84
N THR A 249 10.32 36.95 -19.98
CA THR A 249 9.54 36.64 -21.18
C THR A 249 9.65 35.16 -21.51
N TRP A 250 8.49 34.58 -21.79
CA TRP A 250 8.31 33.24 -22.34
C TRP A 250 7.51 33.35 -23.63
N HIS A 251 7.99 32.70 -24.68
CA HIS A 251 7.31 32.66 -25.95
C HIS A 251 6.41 31.45 -26.04
N TYR A 252 5.17 31.61 -26.50
CA TYR A 252 4.31 30.48 -26.89
C TYR A 252 4.00 30.58 -28.38
N HIS A 253 3.89 29.42 -29.02
CA HIS A 253 3.42 29.30 -30.41
C HIS A 253 2.51 28.09 -30.51
N ASN A 254 1.27 28.35 -30.92
CA ASN A 254 0.24 27.33 -31.06
C ASN A 254 -0.20 27.21 -32.52
N TYR A 255 -0.21 25.99 -33.02
CA TYR A 255 -0.58 25.62 -34.39
C TYR A 255 -1.87 24.81 -34.41
N LEU A 256 -2.58 24.91 -35.53
CA LEU A 256 -3.74 24.10 -35.85
C LEU A 256 -3.59 23.55 -37.27
N TRP A 257 -3.59 22.23 -37.40
CA TRP A 257 -3.46 21.53 -38.67
C TRP A 257 -4.60 20.56 -38.91
N THR A 258 -4.88 20.30 -40.19
CA THR A 258 -5.79 19.23 -40.66
C THR A 258 -5.05 17.92 -40.87
N GLY A 259 -5.81 16.83 -41.06
CA GLY A 259 -5.27 15.47 -41.05
C GLY A 259 -4.32 15.13 -42.18
N ASP A 260 -4.32 15.90 -43.28
CA ASP A 260 -3.41 15.78 -44.40
C ASP A 260 -1.97 16.19 -44.07
N LYS A 261 -1.75 16.89 -42.95
CA LYS A 261 -0.42 17.30 -42.47
C LYS A 261 0.21 16.33 -41.45
N LEU A 262 -0.50 15.27 -41.06
CA LEU A 262 -0.09 14.40 -39.94
C LEU A 262 1.34 13.89 -40.09
N GLU A 263 1.69 13.31 -41.23
CA GLU A 263 3.03 12.77 -41.45
C GLU A 263 4.09 13.87 -41.37
N ALA A 264 3.84 15.06 -41.91
CA ALA A 264 4.78 16.19 -41.84
C ALA A 264 4.98 16.64 -40.38
N VAL A 265 3.88 16.80 -39.63
CA VAL A 265 3.91 17.23 -38.23
C VAL A 265 4.64 16.21 -37.35
N PHE A 266 4.32 14.93 -37.45
CA PHE A 266 4.96 13.90 -36.62
C PHE A 266 6.41 13.61 -37.02
N ASN A 267 6.79 13.79 -38.28
CA ASN A 267 8.20 13.80 -38.68
C ASN A 267 8.95 14.98 -38.03
N ALA A 268 8.39 16.19 -38.08
CA ALA A 268 8.97 17.37 -37.44
C ALA A 268 9.07 17.19 -35.92
N LEU A 269 8.04 16.63 -35.27
CA LEU A 269 8.06 16.31 -33.83
C LEU A 269 9.16 15.31 -33.46
N ASN A 270 9.30 14.22 -34.22
CA ASN A 270 10.36 13.24 -33.96
C ASN A 270 11.76 13.84 -34.15
N LYS A 271 11.96 14.67 -35.19
CA LYS A 271 13.21 15.42 -35.41
C LYS A 271 13.46 16.41 -34.27
N PHE A 272 12.43 17.14 -33.84
CA PHE A 272 12.50 18.12 -32.77
C PHE A 272 12.81 17.50 -31.40
N HIS A 273 12.14 16.40 -31.06
CA HIS A 273 12.37 15.67 -29.81
C HIS A 273 13.72 14.96 -29.80
N ASN A 274 14.20 14.52 -30.97
CA ASN A 274 15.50 13.89 -31.18
C ASN A 274 15.84 12.86 -30.08
N ASN A 275 14.97 11.86 -29.92
CA ASN A 275 15.10 10.80 -28.90
C ASN A 275 15.21 11.34 -27.45
N GLY A 276 14.39 12.34 -27.12
CA GLY A 276 14.31 12.95 -25.79
C GLY A 276 15.46 13.93 -25.50
N SER A 277 16.11 14.49 -26.52
CA SER A 277 17.09 15.56 -26.37
C SER A 277 16.53 16.95 -26.70
N THR A 278 15.20 17.10 -26.57
CA THR A 278 14.49 18.38 -26.68
C THR A 278 15.24 19.51 -25.95
N PRO A 279 15.50 20.66 -26.61
CA PRO A 279 16.25 21.77 -26.03
C PRO A 279 15.74 22.19 -24.65
N ILE A 280 16.65 22.46 -23.71
CA ILE A 280 16.31 22.67 -22.30
C ILE A 280 15.35 23.83 -22.02
N ASN A 281 15.40 24.88 -22.85
CA ASN A 281 14.49 26.02 -22.76
C ASN A 281 13.17 25.81 -23.51
N MET A 282 13.04 24.76 -24.34
CA MET A 282 11.71 24.33 -24.76
C MET A 282 11.07 23.58 -23.60
N ALA A 283 10.31 24.31 -22.81
CA ALA A 283 9.75 23.84 -21.55
C ALA A 283 8.82 22.63 -21.74
N ASN A 284 7.94 22.71 -22.73
CA ASN A 284 6.96 21.68 -23.06
C ASN A 284 6.40 21.86 -24.47
N ASN A 285 5.83 20.77 -25.00
CA ASN A 285 4.94 20.79 -26.15
C ASN A 285 3.74 19.85 -25.92
N TYR A 286 2.55 20.28 -26.33
CA TYR A 286 1.31 19.53 -26.21
C TYR A 286 0.60 19.42 -27.54
N GLY A 287 0.12 18.22 -27.85
CA GLY A 287 -0.70 17.92 -29.00
C GLY A 287 -2.06 17.35 -28.63
N PHE A 288 -3.09 17.69 -29.39
CA PHE A 288 -4.40 17.07 -29.27
C PHE A 288 -4.91 16.65 -30.65
N PHE A 289 -5.42 15.42 -30.75
CA PHE A 289 -6.46 15.11 -31.71
C PHE A 289 -7.82 15.35 -31.05
N ALA A 290 -8.60 16.27 -31.61
CA ALA A 290 -9.91 16.64 -31.09
C ALA A 290 -10.81 17.17 -32.21
N MET A 291 -12.13 17.20 -31.96
CA MET A 291 -13.07 17.85 -32.87
C MET A 291 -12.97 19.37 -32.77
N ASN A 292 -12.89 20.04 -33.91
CA ASN A 292 -13.03 21.50 -33.99
C ASN A 292 -13.98 21.88 -35.15
N PRO A 293 -15.27 22.07 -34.86
CA PRO A 293 -16.28 22.32 -35.90
C PRO A 293 -16.11 23.66 -36.61
N ASN A 294 -15.30 24.59 -36.07
CA ASN A 294 -14.97 25.84 -36.76
C ASN A 294 -14.00 25.64 -37.94
N VAL A 295 -13.33 24.49 -38.01
CA VAL A 295 -12.43 24.11 -39.11
C VAL A 295 -13.07 23.03 -39.99
N THR A 296 -13.56 21.95 -39.37
CA THR A 296 -14.16 20.82 -40.08
C THR A 296 -15.02 19.98 -39.14
N ASP A 297 -16.11 19.42 -39.67
CA ASP A 297 -16.97 18.45 -38.99
C ASP A 297 -16.70 16.99 -39.44
N LYS A 298 -15.78 16.78 -40.40
CA LYS A 298 -15.55 15.48 -41.05
C LYS A 298 -14.37 14.70 -40.47
N GLU A 299 -13.42 15.37 -39.83
CA GLU A 299 -12.22 14.77 -39.25
C GLU A 299 -11.79 15.49 -37.98
N PRO A 300 -11.01 14.87 -37.08
CA PRO A 300 -10.38 15.63 -36.01
C PRO A 300 -9.32 16.58 -36.58
N VAL A 301 -9.00 17.61 -35.82
CA VAL A 301 -7.86 18.50 -36.09
C VAL A 301 -6.69 18.14 -35.17
N MET A 302 -5.49 18.57 -35.55
CA MET A 302 -4.30 18.50 -34.70
C MET A 302 -4.00 19.90 -34.17
N GLN A 303 -4.25 20.12 -32.88
CA GLN A 303 -3.84 21.35 -32.19
C GLN A 303 -2.53 21.09 -31.47
N TRP A 304 -1.49 21.88 -31.73
CA TRP A 304 -0.19 21.71 -31.10
C TRP A 304 0.32 23.01 -30.49
N MET A 305 0.80 22.96 -29.27
CA MET A 305 1.19 24.12 -28.47
C MET A 305 2.64 23.96 -28.02
N PHE A 306 3.44 25.00 -28.16
CA PHE A 306 4.82 25.06 -27.70
C PHE A 306 4.99 26.19 -26.69
N ALA A 307 5.84 26.01 -25.69
CA ALA A 307 6.28 27.09 -24.82
C ALA A 307 7.79 27.04 -24.62
N TYR A 308 8.41 28.21 -24.85
CA TYR A 308 9.83 28.42 -24.76
C TYR A 308 10.15 29.45 -23.67
N ARG A 309 11.09 29.10 -22.80
CA ARG A 309 11.64 29.96 -21.76
C ARG A 309 12.66 30.92 -22.35
N GLY A 310 12.19 32.01 -22.93
CA GLY A 310 13.02 33.04 -23.54
C GLY A 310 12.29 33.79 -24.64
N THR A 311 13.05 34.30 -25.61
CA THR A 311 12.53 35.20 -26.64
C THR A 311 11.93 34.45 -27.84
N ALA A 312 11.00 35.11 -28.53
CA ALA A 312 10.48 34.63 -29.82
C ALA A 312 11.60 34.31 -30.83
N ALA A 313 12.64 35.15 -30.92
CA ALA A 313 13.73 34.97 -31.89
C ALA A 313 14.53 33.67 -31.68
N GLU A 314 14.60 33.16 -30.45
CA GLU A 314 15.23 31.88 -30.13
C GLU A 314 14.26 30.71 -30.33
N ALA A 315 13.00 30.89 -29.90
CA ALA A 315 11.96 29.89 -30.04
C ALA A 315 11.68 29.56 -31.52
N GLU A 316 11.50 30.58 -32.36
CA GLU A 316 11.12 30.42 -33.77
C GLU A 316 12.22 29.76 -34.61
N LYS A 317 13.49 29.84 -34.19
CA LYS A 317 14.57 29.06 -34.82
C LYS A 317 14.40 27.55 -34.58
N LEU A 318 13.95 27.18 -33.39
CA LEU A 318 13.68 25.78 -33.03
C LEU A 318 12.37 25.28 -33.66
N LEU A 319 11.45 26.20 -33.98
CA LEU A 319 10.16 25.89 -34.56
C LEU A 319 10.11 26.02 -36.10
N ALA A 320 11.25 26.29 -36.75
CA ALA A 320 11.32 26.53 -38.19
C ALA A 320 10.66 25.42 -39.04
N ASP A 321 10.91 24.15 -38.72
CA ASP A 321 10.30 23.02 -39.44
C ASP A 321 8.76 23.02 -39.32
N PHE A 322 8.20 23.49 -38.20
CA PHE A 322 6.74 23.57 -38.00
C PHE A 322 6.14 24.77 -38.73
N ASN A 323 6.87 25.89 -38.78
CA ASN A 323 6.48 27.10 -39.50
C ASN A 323 6.34 26.88 -41.01
N GLU A 324 7.08 25.91 -41.57
CA GLU A 324 6.99 25.52 -42.97
C GLU A 324 5.76 24.65 -43.29
N ILE A 325 5.12 24.05 -42.28
CA ILE A 325 3.92 23.21 -42.46
C ILE A 325 2.69 24.13 -42.49
N PRO A 326 1.96 24.23 -43.62
CA PRO A 326 0.82 25.14 -43.72
C PRO A 326 -0.26 24.82 -42.67
N ALA A 327 -0.41 25.72 -41.69
CA ALA A 327 -1.42 25.65 -40.65
C ALA A 327 -2.73 26.29 -41.11
N VAL A 328 -3.86 25.72 -40.70
CA VAL A 328 -5.20 26.30 -40.94
C VAL A 328 -5.56 27.35 -39.91
N GLY A 329 -4.79 27.42 -38.82
CA GLY A 329 -4.90 28.44 -37.79
C GLY A 329 -3.74 28.34 -36.81
N GLY A 330 -3.63 29.33 -35.94
CA GLY A 330 -2.59 29.38 -34.94
C GLY A 330 -2.45 30.78 -34.38
N PHE A 331 -1.75 30.89 -33.25
CA PHE A 331 -1.42 32.16 -32.63
C PHE A 331 -0.17 31.98 -31.78
N GLN A 332 0.61 33.04 -31.69
CA GLN A 332 1.85 33.09 -30.92
C GLN A 332 1.94 34.40 -30.16
N GLY A 333 2.83 34.46 -29.17
CA GLY A 333 3.04 35.65 -28.37
C GLY A 333 4.03 35.47 -27.25
N ASP A 334 4.33 36.57 -26.58
CA ASP A 334 5.31 36.66 -25.51
C ASP A 334 4.63 37.09 -24.22
N VAL A 335 4.78 36.30 -23.16
CA VAL A 335 4.13 36.54 -21.87
C VAL A 335 5.03 36.13 -20.69
N PRO A 336 4.77 36.62 -19.47
CA PRO A 336 5.42 36.08 -18.27
C PRO A 336 5.05 34.62 -18.04
N TYR A 337 5.94 33.84 -17.41
CA TYR A 337 5.75 32.40 -17.15
C TYR A 337 4.35 32.02 -16.61
N PRO A 338 3.79 32.71 -15.58
CA PRO A 338 2.50 32.30 -15.02
C PRO A 338 1.31 32.48 -15.96
N GLN A 339 1.46 33.17 -17.09
CA GLN A 339 0.41 33.35 -18.10
C GLN A 339 0.45 32.30 -19.21
N ILE A 340 1.54 31.55 -19.35
CA ILE A 340 1.69 30.52 -20.41
C ILE A 340 0.55 29.49 -20.36
N SER A 341 0.08 29.15 -19.16
CA SER A 341 -1.04 28.22 -18.98
C SER A 341 -2.31 28.69 -19.69
N SER A 342 -2.59 30.01 -19.69
CA SER A 342 -3.79 30.59 -20.32
C SER A 342 -3.74 30.43 -21.84
N PHE A 343 -2.57 30.66 -22.44
CA PHE A 343 -2.39 30.55 -23.89
C PHE A 343 -2.26 29.10 -24.37
N GLN A 344 -1.94 28.16 -23.48
CA GLN A 344 -1.91 26.72 -23.79
C GLN A 344 -3.17 25.96 -23.31
N GLY A 345 -4.23 26.66 -22.87
CA GLY A 345 -5.48 26.03 -22.44
C GLY A 345 -5.37 25.16 -21.17
N THR A 346 -4.37 25.44 -20.33
CA THR A 346 -4.06 24.71 -19.08
C THR A 346 -4.19 25.60 -17.82
N ALA A 347 -4.76 26.80 -17.96
CA ALA A 347 -5.08 27.68 -16.83
C ALA A 347 -6.28 27.15 -16.02
N GLU A 348 -6.49 27.69 -14.82
CA GLU A 348 -7.53 27.21 -13.88
C GLU A 348 -8.94 27.25 -14.46
N ASP A 349 -9.24 28.24 -15.30
CA ASP A 349 -10.52 28.47 -15.96
C ASP A 349 -10.63 27.80 -17.34
N SER A 350 -9.54 27.19 -17.82
CA SER A 350 -9.51 26.55 -19.13
C SER A 350 -10.37 25.26 -19.16
N PRO A 351 -10.94 24.87 -20.31
CA PRO A 351 -11.76 23.67 -20.44
C PRO A 351 -11.11 22.38 -19.90
N LEU A 352 -9.78 22.23 -20.06
CA LEU A 352 -9.03 21.08 -19.54
C LEU A 352 -9.05 21.00 -18.00
N CYS A 353 -9.13 22.14 -17.32
CA CYS A 353 -9.18 22.23 -15.86
C CYS A 353 -10.59 22.12 -15.27
N GLN A 354 -11.64 22.11 -16.12
CA GLN A 354 -13.02 22.08 -15.63
C GLN A 354 -13.36 20.79 -14.89
N HIS A 355 -13.90 20.96 -13.69
CA HIS A 355 -14.43 19.87 -12.87
C HIS A 355 -15.75 19.32 -13.41
N GLY A 356 -16.18 18.17 -12.87
CA GLY A 356 -17.50 17.59 -13.14
C GLY A 356 -17.59 16.67 -14.36
N GLY A 357 -16.59 16.67 -15.24
CA GLY A 357 -16.57 15.82 -16.43
C GLY A 357 -16.50 14.34 -16.08
N TYR A 358 -17.27 13.52 -16.80
CA TYR A 358 -17.23 12.06 -16.69
C TYR A 358 -16.28 11.53 -17.77
N ARG A 359 -15.00 11.41 -17.40
CA ARG A 359 -13.89 11.17 -18.32
C ARG A 359 -13.43 9.73 -18.24
N VAL A 360 -13.61 8.98 -19.32
CA VAL A 360 -12.97 7.68 -19.50
C VAL A 360 -11.57 7.95 -20.04
N THR A 361 -10.55 7.44 -19.35
CA THR A 361 -9.15 7.72 -19.69
C THR A 361 -8.32 6.46 -19.81
N ASP A 362 -7.35 6.45 -20.71
CA ASP A 362 -6.26 5.46 -20.73
C ASP A 362 -4.94 6.10 -21.20
N THR A 363 -3.80 5.49 -20.92
CA THR A 363 -2.48 6.12 -21.08
C THR A 363 -1.42 5.12 -21.55
N ALA A 364 -0.38 5.65 -22.19
CA ALA A 364 0.85 4.96 -22.55
C ALA A 364 2.05 5.91 -22.42
N GLY A 365 3.22 5.39 -22.05
CA GLY A 365 4.50 6.09 -22.23
C GLY A 365 5.14 5.71 -23.57
N LEU A 366 5.71 6.69 -24.29
CA LEU A 366 6.41 6.47 -25.56
C LEU A 366 7.86 7.01 -25.51
N GLN A 367 8.72 6.44 -26.35
CA GLN A 367 10.07 6.96 -26.62
C GLN A 367 10.08 7.94 -27.79
N VAL A 368 9.33 7.61 -28.85
CA VAL A 368 9.20 8.35 -30.10
C VAL A 368 7.80 8.13 -30.64
N TYR A 369 7.31 9.01 -31.52
CA TYR A 369 6.04 8.77 -32.19
C TYR A 369 6.23 7.80 -33.36
N ASN A 370 5.43 6.73 -33.38
CA ASN A 370 5.32 5.88 -34.56
C ASN A 370 4.27 6.47 -35.50
N ILE A 371 4.70 7.00 -36.64
CA ILE A 371 3.82 7.73 -37.57
C ILE A 371 2.67 6.86 -38.08
N THR A 372 2.92 5.58 -38.34
CA THR A 372 1.88 4.64 -38.76
C THR A 372 0.83 4.44 -37.67
N ALA A 373 1.25 4.31 -36.41
CA ALA A 373 0.32 4.22 -35.29
C ALA A 373 -0.51 5.50 -35.13
N GLU A 374 0.11 6.67 -35.23
CA GLU A 374 -0.59 7.97 -35.15
C GLU A 374 -1.62 8.13 -36.27
N ARG A 375 -1.28 7.74 -37.50
CA ARG A 375 -2.24 7.70 -38.62
C ARG A 375 -3.40 6.74 -38.35
N GLN A 376 -3.13 5.55 -37.82
CA GLN A 376 -4.18 4.59 -37.47
C GLN A 376 -5.13 5.13 -36.38
N ILE A 377 -4.59 5.81 -35.37
CA ILE A 377 -5.36 6.45 -34.31
C ILE A 377 -6.24 7.56 -34.90
N PHE A 378 -5.66 8.43 -35.72
CA PHE A 378 -6.36 9.53 -36.39
C PHE A 378 -7.51 9.03 -37.29
N ASP A 379 -7.25 8.00 -38.10
CA ASP A 379 -8.28 7.41 -38.97
C ASP A 379 -9.35 6.64 -38.16
N SER A 380 -8.96 6.04 -37.03
CA SER A 380 -9.91 5.44 -36.09
C SER A 380 -10.86 6.50 -35.53
N PHE A 381 -10.34 7.68 -35.18
CA PHE A 381 -11.15 8.83 -34.78
C PHE A 381 -12.11 9.24 -35.91
N LYS A 382 -11.64 9.43 -37.15
CA LYS A 382 -12.53 9.75 -38.29
C LYS A 382 -13.69 8.76 -38.42
N LYS A 383 -13.41 7.46 -38.30
CA LYS A 383 -14.45 6.42 -38.34
C LYS A 383 -15.47 6.58 -37.21
N ARG A 384 -15.04 7.05 -36.03
CA ARG A 384 -15.91 7.27 -34.86
C ARG A 384 -16.78 8.51 -35.03
N ILE A 385 -16.33 9.53 -35.77
CA ILE A 385 -17.20 10.66 -36.15
C ILE A 385 -18.43 10.14 -36.90
N ALA A 386 -18.23 9.27 -37.89
CA ALA A 386 -19.32 8.71 -38.68
C ALA A 386 -20.20 7.73 -37.89
N ALA A 387 -19.60 6.85 -37.09
CA ALA A 387 -20.32 5.77 -36.40
C ALA A 387 -20.93 6.19 -35.04
N ASN A 388 -20.32 7.14 -34.34
CA ASN A 388 -20.73 7.61 -33.02
C ASN A 388 -20.29 9.07 -32.76
N PRO A 389 -21.01 10.06 -33.32
CA PRO A 389 -20.64 11.47 -33.22
C PRO A 389 -20.53 12.00 -31.79
N VAL A 390 -21.37 11.51 -30.86
CA VAL A 390 -21.34 11.92 -29.45
C VAL A 390 -20.03 11.51 -28.79
N LEU A 391 -19.58 10.27 -29.05
CA LEU A 391 -18.32 9.76 -28.53
C LEU A 391 -17.12 10.52 -29.12
N ALA A 392 -17.15 10.78 -30.43
CA ALA A 392 -16.12 11.53 -31.13
C ALA A 392 -16.01 12.99 -30.65
N ALA A 393 -17.14 13.66 -30.41
CA ALA A 393 -17.17 15.03 -29.89
C ALA A 393 -16.58 15.16 -28.48
N GLY A 394 -16.67 14.10 -27.66
CA GLY A 394 -16.09 14.07 -26.32
C GLY A 394 -14.61 13.65 -26.27
N ALA A 395 -14.02 13.23 -27.39
CA ALA A 395 -12.68 12.66 -27.43
C ALA A 395 -11.59 13.74 -27.54
N ASN A 396 -10.56 13.59 -26.70
CA ASN A 396 -9.32 14.33 -26.71
C ASN A 396 -8.18 13.31 -26.58
N ILE A 397 -7.38 13.17 -27.62
CA ILE A 397 -6.21 12.29 -27.62
C ILE A 397 -4.98 13.16 -27.46
N LEU A 398 -4.40 13.15 -26.26
CA LEU A 398 -3.33 14.05 -25.84
C LEU A 398 -1.97 13.40 -26.02
N HIS A 399 -1.06 14.17 -26.63
CA HIS A 399 0.35 13.87 -26.78
C HIS A 399 1.18 14.91 -26.02
N GLU A 400 1.87 14.50 -24.97
CA GLU A 400 2.72 15.40 -24.19
C GLU A 400 4.20 15.10 -24.38
N GLY A 401 5.01 16.15 -24.54
CA GLY A 401 6.46 16.08 -24.50
C GLY A 401 7.07 17.23 -23.71
N TYR A 402 8.15 16.94 -23.00
CA TYR A 402 8.89 17.89 -22.17
C TYR A 402 10.37 17.86 -22.53
N SER A 403 11.13 18.87 -22.12
CA SER A 403 12.57 18.69 -22.06
C SER A 403 12.92 17.81 -20.87
N THR A 404 13.72 16.76 -21.09
CA THR A 404 13.98 15.72 -20.08
C THR A 404 15.41 15.76 -19.53
N ALA A 405 16.20 16.78 -19.87
CA ALA A 405 17.64 16.82 -19.57
C ALA A 405 17.96 16.59 -18.09
N ALA A 406 17.39 17.37 -17.18
CA ALA A 406 17.61 17.18 -15.75
C ALA A 406 16.88 15.96 -15.17
N VAL A 407 15.80 15.47 -15.79
CA VAL A 407 15.11 14.22 -15.39
C VAL A 407 16.01 13.01 -15.66
N ARG A 408 16.64 12.96 -16.85
CA ARG A 408 17.55 11.89 -17.29
C ARG A 408 18.92 11.92 -16.61
N ALA A 409 19.36 13.09 -16.16
CA ALA A 409 20.61 13.24 -15.41
C ALA A 409 20.55 12.60 -14.01
N ARG A 410 19.37 12.24 -13.50
CA ARG A 410 19.19 11.58 -12.21
C ARG A 410 19.33 10.06 -12.35
N ASN A 411 19.94 9.43 -11.35
CA ASN A 411 19.95 7.99 -11.27
C ASN A 411 18.52 7.47 -11.03
N SER A 412 18.08 6.50 -11.82
CA SER A 412 16.76 5.86 -11.67
C SER A 412 16.57 5.20 -10.30
N ASP A 413 17.66 4.81 -9.66
CA ASP A 413 17.62 4.10 -8.37
C ASP A 413 17.46 5.04 -7.17
N ASP A 414 17.62 6.36 -7.36
CA ASP A 414 17.51 7.37 -6.29
C ASP A 414 16.05 7.66 -5.88
N SER A 415 15.08 7.12 -6.60
CA SER A 415 13.65 7.38 -6.38
C SER A 415 12.79 6.19 -6.75
N ALA A 416 11.55 6.13 -6.23
CA ALA A 416 10.59 5.11 -6.65
C ALA A 416 10.10 5.28 -8.10
N TYR A 417 10.23 6.47 -8.69
CA TYR A 417 9.79 6.72 -10.07
C TYR A 417 10.65 5.95 -11.09
N PRO A 418 10.08 5.04 -11.89
CA PRO A 418 10.85 4.14 -12.75
C PRO A 418 11.03 4.64 -14.19
N LEU A 419 10.25 5.63 -14.64
CA LEU A 419 10.07 5.94 -16.06
C LEU A 419 10.96 7.09 -16.56
N ARG A 420 12.14 7.31 -15.96
CA ARG A 420 13.03 8.44 -16.32
C ARG A 420 13.52 8.42 -17.77
N HIS A 421 13.44 7.25 -18.41
CA HIS A 421 13.83 7.09 -19.80
C HIS A 421 12.70 7.43 -20.77
N ASP A 422 11.44 7.52 -20.33
CA ASP A 422 10.31 7.85 -21.19
C ASP A 422 10.35 9.33 -21.61
N ASN A 423 10.03 9.58 -22.88
CA ASN A 423 10.15 10.93 -23.45
C ASN A 423 8.79 11.60 -23.59
N LEU A 424 7.74 10.79 -23.73
CA LEU A 424 6.41 11.25 -24.11
C LEU A 424 5.35 10.57 -23.26
N LEU A 425 4.38 11.36 -22.81
CA LEU A 425 3.24 10.90 -22.05
C LEU A 425 1.97 11.02 -22.89
N MET A 426 1.31 9.90 -23.15
CA MET A 426 0.09 9.86 -23.94
C MET A 426 -1.13 9.69 -23.04
N LEU A 427 -2.20 10.40 -23.34
CA LEU A 427 -3.47 10.27 -22.62
C LEU A 427 -4.62 10.28 -23.61
N ALA A 428 -5.29 9.14 -23.79
CA ALA A 428 -6.58 9.08 -24.43
C ALA A 428 -7.66 9.45 -23.40
N GLN A 429 -8.44 10.48 -23.68
CA GLN A 429 -9.54 10.93 -22.84
C GLN A 429 -10.81 11.04 -23.66
N ILE A 430 -11.91 10.47 -23.17
CA ILE A 430 -13.22 10.59 -23.79
C ILE A 430 -14.23 11.00 -22.71
N ILE A 431 -14.82 12.18 -22.88
CA ILE A 431 -15.90 12.68 -22.05
C ILE A 431 -17.20 12.06 -22.56
N VAL A 432 -17.93 11.37 -21.70
CA VAL A 432 -19.24 10.80 -22.03
C VAL A 432 -20.32 11.34 -21.09
N PRO A 433 -21.60 11.41 -21.51
CA PRO A 433 -22.69 11.75 -20.61
C PRO A 433 -22.78 10.78 -19.43
N PRO A 434 -22.93 11.26 -18.18
CA PRO A 434 -23.04 10.39 -17.02
C PRO A 434 -24.28 9.48 -17.13
N GLY A 435 -24.15 8.24 -16.68
CA GLY A 435 -25.25 7.26 -16.68
C GLY A 435 -25.47 6.53 -18.01
N ASN A 436 -24.85 6.97 -19.11
CA ASN A 436 -24.92 6.27 -20.39
C ASN A 436 -23.91 5.11 -20.46
N LYS A 437 -24.36 3.91 -20.06
CA LYS A 437 -23.50 2.72 -19.96
C LYS A 437 -22.98 2.20 -21.30
N GLU A 438 -23.71 2.43 -22.39
CA GLU A 438 -23.28 2.03 -23.72
C GLU A 438 -22.13 2.90 -24.22
N LEU A 439 -22.24 4.22 -24.08
CA LEU A 439 -21.16 5.15 -24.42
C LEU A 439 -19.95 4.97 -23.50
N GLU A 440 -20.15 4.71 -22.21
CA GLU A 440 -19.06 4.39 -21.28
C GLU A 440 -18.28 3.14 -21.74
N LYS A 441 -18.99 2.06 -22.11
CA LYS A 441 -18.37 0.83 -22.63
C LYS A 441 -17.66 1.07 -23.96
N ALA A 442 -18.27 1.84 -24.85
CA ALA A 442 -17.67 2.21 -26.14
C ALA A 442 -16.41 3.06 -25.96
N ALA A 443 -16.44 4.02 -25.03
CA ALA A 443 -15.29 4.85 -24.66
C ALA A 443 -14.15 3.99 -24.10
N LEU A 444 -14.42 3.10 -23.15
CA LEU A 444 -13.42 2.19 -22.57
C LEU A 444 -12.75 1.32 -23.64
N LYS A 445 -13.55 0.77 -24.55
CA LYS A 445 -13.03 0.00 -25.69
C LYS A 445 -12.13 0.87 -26.56
N TRP A 446 -12.58 2.07 -26.94
CA TRP A 446 -11.83 2.93 -27.83
C TRP A 446 -10.53 3.47 -27.20
N THR A 447 -10.55 3.89 -25.93
CA THR A 447 -9.31 4.29 -25.24
C THR A 447 -8.30 3.15 -25.15
N THR A 448 -8.78 1.90 -25.00
CA THR A 448 -7.92 0.71 -25.01
C THR A 448 -7.33 0.47 -26.41
N GLU A 449 -8.15 0.55 -27.47
CA GLU A 449 -7.69 0.44 -28.87
C GLU A 449 -6.58 1.46 -29.19
N ILE A 450 -6.73 2.72 -28.75
CA ILE A 450 -5.72 3.77 -28.94
C ILE A 450 -4.41 3.40 -28.22
N VAL A 451 -4.49 2.97 -26.96
CA VAL A 451 -3.31 2.56 -26.19
C VAL A 451 -2.62 1.34 -26.79
N ASP A 452 -3.38 0.38 -27.30
CA ASP A 452 -2.83 -0.79 -28.00
C ASP A 452 -2.09 -0.36 -29.29
N GLN A 453 -2.63 0.59 -30.05
CA GLN A 453 -1.97 1.15 -31.24
C GLN A 453 -0.65 1.87 -30.89
N TRP A 454 -0.64 2.69 -29.85
CA TRP A 454 0.58 3.32 -29.34
C TRP A 454 1.64 2.30 -28.94
N ASN A 455 1.26 1.24 -28.20
CA ASN A 455 2.20 0.19 -27.80
C ASN A 455 2.68 -0.65 -28.99
N ALA A 456 1.80 -0.95 -29.95
CA ALA A 456 2.15 -1.68 -31.17
C ALA A 456 3.16 -0.91 -32.05
N GLY A 457 3.18 0.42 -31.96
CA GLY A 457 4.16 1.28 -32.62
C GLY A 457 5.60 1.14 -32.11
N GLN A 458 5.80 0.46 -30.96
CA GLN A 458 7.10 0.24 -30.33
C GLN A 458 7.22 -1.21 -29.79
N PRO A 459 7.14 -2.24 -30.66
CA PRO A 459 6.87 -3.63 -30.26
C PRO A 459 7.97 -4.27 -29.40
N SER A 460 9.20 -3.73 -29.41
CA SER A 460 10.29 -4.20 -28.56
C SER A 460 10.21 -3.71 -27.11
N ARG A 461 9.32 -2.76 -26.82
CA ARG A 461 9.23 -2.09 -25.53
C ARG A 461 8.02 -2.58 -24.75
N LYS A 462 8.22 -2.84 -23.47
CA LYS A 462 7.13 -3.18 -22.55
C LYS A 462 6.25 -1.93 -22.29
N PRO A 463 4.92 -2.08 -22.18
CA PRO A 463 4.05 -0.95 -21.86
C PRO A 463 4.43 -0.26 -20.55
N THR A 464 4.43 1.07 -20.54
CA THR A 464 4.64 1.86 -19.32
C THR A 464 3.44 2.76 -19.06
N THR A 465 3.23 3.10 -17.79
CA THR A 465 2.08 3.87 -17.34
C THR A 465 2.52 4.85 -16.27
N TYR A 466 2.42 6.13 -16.56
CA TYR A 466 2.65 7.14 -15.54
C TYR A 466 1.60 7.04 -14.42
N VAL A 467 2.03 6.88 -13.18
CA VAL A 467 1.14 6.59 -12.03
C VAL A 467 0.02 7.62 -11.86
N ASN A 468 0.24 8.89 -12.22
CA ASN A 468 -0.77 9.93 -12.10
C ASN A 468 -1.84 9.87 -13.20
N TYR A 469 -1.54 9.20 -14.32
CA TYR A 469 -2.48 8.95 -15.44
C TYR A 469 -3.02 7.51 -15.42
N ALA A 470 -2.50 6.65 -14.54
CA ALA A 470 -2.96 5.28 -14.41
C ALA A 470 -4.45 5.23 -14.05
N ASN A 471 -5.24 4.61 -14.93
CA ASN A 471 -6.68 4.42 -14.77
C ASN A 471 -7.03 3.18 -13.92
N GLY A 472 -6.03 2.43 -13.45
CA GLY A 472 -6.20 1.24 -12.62
C GLY A 472 -6.41 -0.08 -13.37
N GLY A 473 -6.35 -0.09 -14.71
CA GLY A 473 -6.37 -1.32 -15.53
C GLY A 473 -4.98 -1.87 -15.87
N LYS A 474 -3.91 -1.20 -15.42
CA LYS A 474 -2.52 -1.50 -15.80
C LYS A 474 -1.82 -2.37 -14.74
N SER A 475 -0.80 -3.12 -15.16
CA SER A 475 -0.02 -3.94 -14.24
C SER A 475 0.82 -3.06 -13.31
N LEU A 476 1.14 -3.56 -12.12
CA LEU A 476 1.98 -2.80 -11.18
C LEU A 476 3.38 -2.59 -11.74
N GLU A 477 3.90 -3.52 -12.55
CA GLU A 477 5.19 -3.43 -13.20
C GLU A 477 5.23 -2.28 -14.22
N SER A 478 4.14 -2.09 -14.98
CA SER A 478 4.06 -0.98 -15.94
C SER A 478 4.00 0.40 -15.26
N ILE A 479 3.52 0.46 -14.01
CA ILE A 479 3.38 1.69 -13.23
C ILE A 479 4.64 1.98 -12.40
N TYR A 480 5.15 0.97 -11.70
CA TYR A 480 6.18 1.07 -10.66
C TYR A 480 7.50 0.40 -11.03
N GLY A 481 7.67 -0.02 -12.29
CA GLY A 481 8.91 -0.55 -12.83
C GLY A 481 8.89 -2.08 -13.00
N TYR A 482 9.56 -2.55 -14.04
CA TYR A 482 9.69 -3.97 -14.35
C TYR A 482 10.83 -4.65 -13.59
N GLU A 483 11.70 -3.88 -12.96
CA GLU A 483 12.77 -4.37 -12.12
C GLU A 483 12.17 -4.96 -10.83
N SER A 484 12.42 -6.25 -10.59
CA SER A 484 11.82 -6.97 -9.45
C SER A 484 12.16 -6.34 -8.10
N TRP A 485 13.34 -5.76 -7.96
CA TRP A 485 13.80 -5.12 -6.73
C TRP A 485 12.97 -3.88 -6.36
N ARG A 486 12.48 -3.11 -7.33
CA ARG A 486 11.78 -1.83 -7.09
C ARG A 486 10.41 -2.08 -6.47
N LEU A 487 9.63 -2.98 -7.08
CA LEU A 487 8.36 -3.43 -6.53
C LEU A 487 8.53 -4.17 -5.19
N LYS A 488 9.57 -5.00 -5.05
CA LYS A 488 9.88 -5.66 -3.77
C LYS A 488 10.16 -4.64 -2.67
N ARG A 489 10.96 -3.60 -2.95
CA ARG A 489 11.26 -2.50 -2.02
C ARG A 489 10.01 -1.71 -1.66
N LEU A 490 9.18 -1.35 -2.65
CA LEU A 490 7.91 -0.65 -2.42
C LEU A 490 6.94 -1.45 -1.55
N ARG A 491 6.84 -2.77 -1.76
CA ARG A 491 6.05 -3.66 -0.90
C ARG A 491 6.62 -3.76 0.52
N GLY A 492 7.93 -3.80 0.68
CA GLY A 492 8.59 -3.74 1.98
C GLY A 492 8.29 -2.44 2.73
N LEU A 493 8.34 -1.29 2.04
CA LEU A 493 7.95 0.01 2.61
C LEU A 493 6.47 0.02 3.01
N LYS A 494 5.59 -0.56 2.17
CA LYS A 494 4.17 -0.69 2.48
C LYS A 494 3.95 -1.49 3.76
N ALA A 495 4.62 -2.64 3.90
CA ALA A 495 4.54 -3.46 5.11
C ALA A 495 5.05 -2.74 6.36
N LYS A 496 6.10 -1.91 6.22
CA LYS A 496 6.69 -1.14 7.32
C LYS A 496 5.84 0.05 7.77
N TYR A 497 5.34 0.84 6.82
CA TYR A 497 4.72 2.15 7.11
C TYR A 497 3.19 2.16 7.01
N ASP A 498 2.59 1.15 6.37
CA ASP A 498 1.15 0.98 6.27
C ASP A 498 0.77 -0.53 6.24
N PRO A 499 1.06 -1.28 7.33
CA PRO A 499 0.83 -2.72 7.39
C PRO A 499 -0.64 -3.12 7.21
N PHE A 500 -1.58 -2.21 7.53
CA PHE A 500 -3.02 -2.43 7.41
C PHE A 500 -3.62 -1.89 6.11
N ASN A 501 -2.77 -1.43 5.18
CA ASN A 501 -3.17 -0.94 3.87
C ASN A 501 -4.27 0.16 3.94
N ARG A 502 -4.10 1.11 4.86
CA ARG A 502 -4.98 2.27 5.04
C ARG A 502 -4.97 3.16 3.79
N PHE A 503 -3.83 3.31 3.14
CA PHE A 503 -3.65 4.08 1.90
C PHE A 503 -3.74 3.20 0.65
N ARG A 504 -4.96 2.76 0.28
CA ARG A 504 -5.16 1.76 -0.79
C ARG A 504 -5.97 2.21 -2.00
N PHE A 505 -6.46 3.44 -2.00
CA PHE A 505 -7.48 3.89 -2.95
C PHE A 505 -6.93 4.51 -4.24
N TYR A 506 -5.61 4.67 -4.35
CA TYR A 506 -4.98 5.26 -5.53
C TYR A 506 -3.83 4.40 -6.04
N ASN A 507 -4.11 3.57 -7.04
CA ASN A 507 -3.14 2.68 -7.69
C ASN A 507 -2.28 1.90 -6.67
N PRO A 508 -2.90 1.12 -5.77
CA PRO A 508 -2.21 0.53 -4.62
C PRO A 508 -1.08 -0.41 -5.06
N ILE A 509 0.06 -0.34 -4.38
CA ILE A 509 1.23 -1.23 -4.60
C ILE A 509 0.90 -2.70 -4.32
N VAL A 510 -0.20 -2.95 -3.61
CA VAL A 510 -0.79 -4.26 -3.40
C VAL A 510 -1.97 -4.41 -4.38
N GLY A 511 -1.91 -5.42 -5.27
CA GLY A 511 -2.79 -5.50 -6.46
C GLY A 511 -4.29 -5.70 -6.16
N ARG A 512 -5.18 -5.62 -7.18
CA ARG A 512 -6.65 -5.79 -6.97
C ARG A 512 -7.07 -7.17 -6.48
N GLY A 513 -6.36 -8.23 -6.89
CA GLY A 513 -6.52 -9.57 -6.30
C GLY A 513 -6.23 -9.57 -4.79
N SER A 514 -5.50 -8.57 -4.31
CA SER A 514 -5.20 -8.27 -2.92
C SER A 514 -6.12 -7.27 -2.23
N MET A 515 -7.23 -6.89 -2.84
CA MET A 515 -8.30 -6.15 -2.14
C MET A 515 -9.32 -7.09 -1.50
N TYR A 516 -9.43 -8.34 -2.00
CA TYR A 516 -9.89 -9.48 -1.19
C TYR A 516 -8.82 -9.94 -0.18
N LEU A 517 -7.59 -9.36 -0.24
CA LEU A 517 -6.54 -9.59 0.74
C LEU A 517 -6.64 -8.78 2.05
N ALA A 518 -7.62 -7.88 2.20
CA ALA A 518 -7.96 -7.36 3.52
C ALA A 518 -8.46 -8.48 4.47
N THR A 519 -8.98 -9.56 3.90
CA THR A 519 -9.31 -10.84 4.57
C THR A 519 -8.13 -11.81 4.62
N GLN A 520 -6.96 -11.38 4.15
CA GLN A 520 -5.83 -12.23 3.80
C GLN A 520 -4.53 -11.63 4.36
N HIS A 521 -4.65 -10.99 5.54
CA HIS A 521 -3.72 -11.20 6.67
C HIS A 521 -3.45 -12.70 6.93
N ARG A 522 -4.31 -13.59 6.38
CA ARG A 522 -4.15 -15.04 6.28
C ARG A 522 -3.14 -15.53 5.22
N LEU A 523 -2.87 -14.82 4.10
CA LEU A 523 -1.90 -15.26 3.07
C LEU A 523 -0.63 -14.40 2.95
N LEU A 524 -0.60 -13.14 3.41
CA LEU A 524 0.69 -12.46 3.59
C LEU A 524 1.53 -13.12 4.70
N ARG A 525 0.88 -13.90 5.57
CA ARG A 525 1.53 -14.89 6.44
C ARG A 525 2.15 -16.07 5.67
N GLU A 526 1.50 -16.55 4.61
CA GLU A 526 2.02 -17.66 3.79
C GLU A 526 3.15 -17.22 2.84
N LEU A 527 3.15 -15.97 2.37
CA LEU A 527 4.22 -15.43 1.51
C LEU A 527 5.46 -14.94 2.27
N SER A 528 5.33 -14.53 3.54
CA SER A 528 6.49 -14.32 4.42
C SER A 528 7.14 -15.64 4.87
N LEU A 529 6.47 -16.76 4.63
CA LEU A 529 6.96 -18.11 4.84
C LEU A 529 7.32 -18.81 3.51
N ALA A 530 7.36 -18.10 2.38
CA ALA A 530 7.71 -18.71 1.09
C ALA A 530 9.17 -19.18 0.99
N ASP A 531 10.00 -18.85 2.00
CA ASP A 531 11.34 -19.40 2.18
C ASP A 531 11.42 -20.46 3.31
N SER A 532 10.30 -20.89 3.91
CA SER A 532 10.31 -21.92 4.96
C SER A 532 10.07 -23.32 4.39
N ALA A 533 11.07 -24.19 4.52
CA ALA A 533 10.94 -25.62 4.29
C ALA A 533 10.55 -26.36 5.57
N MET A 534 9.68 -27.37 5.45
CA MET A 534 9.26 -28.28 6.51
C MET A 534 9.67 -29.71 6.20
N ARG A 535 10.31 -30.36 7.16
CA ARG A 535 10.59 -31.79 7.18
C ARG A 535 9.50 -32.56 7.93
N LEU A 536 9.03 -33.65 7.34
CA LEU A 536 8.10 -34.60 7.95
C LEU A 536 8.75 -35.98 8.07
N LEU A 537 8.25 -36.79 9.00
CA LEU A 537 8.47 -38.23 9.04
C LEU A 537 7.42 -38.92 8.20
N GLU A 538 7.86 -39.78 7.28
CA GLU A 538 7.01 -40.65 6.48
C GLU A 538 7.07 -42.06 7.07
N ARG A 539 5.90 -42.66 7.33
CA ARG A 539 5.78 -44.08 7.65
C ARG A 539 5.49 -44.87 6.38
N ASP A 540 6.24 -45.94 6.16
CA ASP A 540 6.00 -46.88 5.06
C ASP A 540 5.03 -48.01 5.46
N ASP A 541 4.64 -48.82 4.48
CA ASP A 541 3.68 -49.91 4.67
C ASP A 541 4.21 -51.01 5.62
N THR A 542 5.52 -51.09 5.83
CA THR A 542 6.17 -52.04 6.73
C THR A 542 6.27 -51.52 8.17
N GLY A 543 5.85 -50.28 8.42
CA GLY A 543 6.00 -49.60 9.71
C GLY A 543 7.38 -48.97 9.91
N GLY A 544 8.22 -48.96 8.87
CA GLY A 544 9.46 -48.19 8.82
C GLY A 544 9.15 -46.69 8.81
N VAL A 545 10.02 -45.92 9.44
CA VAL A 545 9.91 -44.46 9.54
C VAL A 545 11.16 -43.84 8.91
N ARG A 546 10.98 -42.91 7.98
CA ARG A 546 12.06 -42.17 7.33
C ARG A 546 11.78 -40.68 7.29
N LEU A 547 12.83 -39.88 7.19
CA LEU A 547 12.72 -38.43 7.04
C LEU A 547 12.54 -38.03 5.58
N THR A 548 11.67 -37.05 5.36
CA THR A 548 11.47 -36.42 4.05
C THR A 548 12.51 -35.31 3.80
N GLU A 549 12.73 -34.98 2.53
CA GLU A 549 13.46 -33.77 2.16
C GLU A 549 12.73 -32.50 2.63
N ASP A 550 13.40 -31.36 2.52
CA ASP A 550 12.85 -30.04 2.81
C ASP A 550 11.62 -29.73 1.92
N LEU A 551 10.41 -29.82 2.49
CA LEU A 551 9.16 -29.57 1.77
C LEU A 551 8.80 -28.08 1.85
N PRO A 552 8.74 -27.33 0.75
CA PRO A 552 8.25 -25.95 0.78
C PRO A 552 6.77 -25.94 1.18
N ASN A 553 6.30 -24.84 1.80
CA ASN A 553 4.93 -24.73 2.33
C ASN A 553 3.81 -25.12 1.36
N ASN A 554 3.96 -24.88 0.06
CA ASN A 554 2.97 -25.25 -0.95
C ASN A 554 2.96 -26.75 -1.32
N LYS A 555 3.85 -27.55 -0.73
CA LYS A 555 4.01 -28.99 -0.96
C LYS A 555 3.91 -29.83 0.32
N ILE A 556 3.57 -29.24 1.46
CA ILE A 556 3.41 -29.98 2.71
C ILE A 556 2.14 -30.86 2.63
N PRO A 557 2.26 -32.21 2.65
CA PRO A 557 1.11 -33.10 2.62
C PRO A 557 0.37 -33.08 3.96
N PRO A 558 -0.89 -33.55 4.04
CA PRO A 558 -1.59 -33.72 5.32
C PRO A 558 -0.78 -34.59 6.29
N TYR A 559 -0.60 -34.11 7.53
CA TYR A 559 0.24 -34.77 8.53
C TYR A 559 -0.39 -34.75 9.93
N ALA A 560 0.04 -35.69 10.77
CA ALA A 560 -0.23 -35.68 12.21
C ALA A 560 0.93 -35.04 12.99
N ILE A 561 0.70 -34.59 14.21
CA ILE A 561 1.75 -33.98 15.03
C ILE A 561 1.78 -34.60 16.44
N LEU A 562 2.97 -34.87 16.97
CA LEU A 562 3.16 -35.38 18.33
C LEU A 562 3.32 -34.22 19.32
N SER A 563 2.63 -34.30 20.44
CA SER A 563 2.85 -33.48 21.62
C SER A 563 3.20 -34.39 22.79
N TYR A 564 4.32 -34.12 23.46
CA TYR A 564 4.78 -34.97 24.56
C TYR A 564 5.79 -34.23 25.44
N THR A 565 6.16 -34.84 26.55
CA THR A 565 7.18 -34.29 27.44
C THR A 565 8.49 -35.07 27.33
N TRP A 566 9.58 -34.34 27.22
CA TRP A 566 10.92 -34.89 27.08
C TRP A 566 11.32 -35.67 28.34
N GLY A 567 12.03 -36.79 28.14
CA GLY A 567 12.64 -37.61 29.19
C GLY A 567 14.17 -37.49 29.21
N PRO A 568 14.84 -38.35 29.98
CA PRO A 568 16.31 -38.33 30.12
C PRO A 568 17.06 -38.64 28.82
N GLU A 569 16.50 -39.51 27.98
CA GLU A 569 17.08 -39.92 26.69
C GLU A 569 16.11 -39.62 25.55
N GLU A 570 16.38 -38.59 24.76
CA GLU A 570 15.59 -38.22 23.58
C GLU A 570 16.34 -38.56 22.28
N VAL A 571 15.58 -38.94 21.25
CA VAL A 571 16.07 -39.07 19.88
C VAL A 571 16.21 -37.66 19.32
N LEU A 572 17.43 -37.26 18.95
CA LEU A 572 17.75 -35.95 18.37
C LEU A 572 17.85 -36.07 16.84
N PHE A 573 17.90 -34.91 16.16
CA PHE A 573 18.05 -34.83 14.70
C PHE A 573 19.18 -35.74 14.16
N ARG A 574 20.38 -35.66 14.75
CA ARG A 574 21.55 -36.46 14.34
C ARG A 574 21.36 -37.97 14.49
N ASP A 575 20.63 -38.42 15.51
CA ASP A 575 20.46 -39.86 15.74
C ASP A 575 19.66 -40.54 14.63
N MET A 576 18.79 -39.80 13.94
CA MET A 576 17.99 -40.34 12.84
C MET A 576 18.66 -40.17 11.49
N THR A 577 19.45 -39.11 11.26
CA THR A 577 20.31 -39.01 10.06
C THR A 577 21.34 -40.13 10.04
N ASP A 578 21.86 -40.49 11.22
CA ASP A 578 22.89 -41.51 11.39
C ASP A 578 22.30 -42.92 11.60
N GLY A 579 20.97 -43.04 11.68
CA GLY A 579 20.25 -44.31 11.84
C GLY A 579 20.37 -44.97 13.23
N THR A 580 20.94 -44.28 14.22
CA THR A 580 21.17 -44.78 15.59
C THR A 580 19.97 -44.58 16.54
N GLY A 581 18.98 -43.77 16.15
CA GLY A 581 17.84 -43.39 16.99
C GLY A 581 16.92 -44.55 17.40
N LYS A 582 16.89 -45.65 16.63
CA LYS A 582 16.06 -46.84 16.93
C LYS A 582 16.41 -47.52 18.26
N ASN A 583 17.63 -47.30 18.75
CA ASN A 583 18.14 -47.91 19.98
C ASN A 583 17.78 -47.11 21.24
N LYS A 584 17.21 -45.91 21.11
CA LYS A 584 16.85 -45.04 22.25
C LYS A 584 15.43 -45.32 22.74
N ALA A 585 15.22 -45.25 24.06
CA ALA A 585 13.92 -45.50 24.67
C ALA A 585 12.81 -44.55 24.17
N SER A 586 13.15 -43.30 23.85
CA SER A 586 12.22 -42.30 23.30
C SER A 586 11.73 -42.61 21.87
N TYR A 587 12.37 -43.51 21.13
CA TYR A 587 11.91 -43.94 19.81
C TYR A 587 10.52 -44.60 19.85
N ALA A 588 10.12 -45.15 21.00
CA ALA A 588 8.76 -45.65 21.22
C ALA A 588 7.69 -44.58 20.99
N LYS A 589 7.95 -43.31 21.34
CA LYS A 589 7.01 -42.19 21.15
C LYS A 589 6.84 -41.85 19.66
N ILE A 590 7.92 -41.94 18.89
CA ILE A 590 7.92 -41.72 17.44
C ILE A 590 7.12 -42.82 16.74
N ARG A 591 7.38 -44.09 17.08
CA ARG A 591 6.60 -45.22 16.57
C ARG A 591 5.12 -45.09 16.91
N PHE A 592 4.80 -44.74 18.15
CA PHE A 592 3.44 -44.47 18.58
C PHE A 592 2.77 -43.41 17.68
N CYS A 593 3.41 -42.26 17.46
CA CYS A 593 2.85 -41.21 16.59
C CYS A 593 2.64 -41.71 15.15
N GLY A 594 3.63 -42.39 14.57
CA GLY A 594 3.55 -42.95 13.23
C GLY A 594 2.44 -43.98 13.09
N ASP A 595 2.29 -44.88 14.07
CA ASP A 595 1.24 -45.90 14.07
C ASP A 595 -0.16 -45.28 14.26
N GLN A 596 -0.29 -44.25 15.09
CA GLN A 596 -1.56 -43.52 15.23
C GLN A 596 -1.90 -42.71 13.96
N ALA A 597 -0.91 -42.05 13.35
CA ALA A 597 -1.08 -41.37 12.06
C ALA A 597 -1.56 -42.36 10.99
N TRP A 598 -0.93 -43.53 10.91
CA TRP A 598 -1.28 -44.60 9.97
C TRP A 598 -2.72 -45.09 10.15
N ARG A 599 -3.14 -45.37 11.40
CA ARG A 599 -4.54 -45.75 11.71
C ARG A 599 -5.54 -44.69 11.26
N ASN A 600 -5.14 -43.42 11.28
CA ASN A 600 -5.93 -42.28 10.81
C ASN A 600 -5.71 -41.93 9.32
N ARG A 601 -5.09 -42.83 8.54
CA ARG A 601 -4.80 -42.67 7.10
C ARG A 601 -3.89 -41.47 6.77
N LEU A 602 -3.00 -41.12 7.68
CA LEU A 602 -1.97 -40.11 7.50
C LEU A 602 -0.62 -40.81 7.35
N LYS A 603 0.01 -40.62 6.19
CA LYS A 603 1.34 -41.18 5.90
C LYS A 603 2.46 -40.39 6.59
N PHE A 604 2.22 -39.10 6.81
CA PHE A 604 3.22 -38.16 7.33
C PHE A 604 2.89 -37.71 8.74
N PHE A 605 3.92 -37.47 9.54
CA PHE A 605 3.79 -36.92 10.88
C PHE A 605 5.01 -36.09 11.30
N TRP A 606 4.86 -35.28 12.34
CA TRP A 606 5.87 -34.35 12.83
C TRP A 606 6.14 -34.52 14.33
N VAL A 607 7.40 -34.37 14.73
CA VAL A 607 7.87 -34.46 16.12
C VAL A 607 8.95 -33.39 16.39
N ASP A 608 8.82 -32.63 17.47
CA ASP A 608 9.62 -31.44 17.80
C ASP A 608 11.11 -31.71 18.06
N THR A 609 11.43 -32.81 18.75
CA THR A 609 12.81 -33.26 19.02
C THR A 609 13.62 -33.52 17.75
N TYR A 610 12.92 -33.89 16.69
CA TYR A 610 13.51 -34.34 15.45
C TYR A 610 13.59 -33.25 14.39
N TYR A 611 12.73 -32.25 14.47
CA TYR A 611 12.61 -31.26 13.40
C TYR A 611 13.65 -30.14 13.46
N ILE A 612 14.05 -29.73 14.67
CA ILE A 612 14.83 -28.51 14.87
C ILE A 612 16.29 -28.87 15.07
N ASP A 613 17.18 -28.54 14.12
CA ASP A 613 18.61 -28.52 14.42
C ASP A 613 18.91 -27.38 15.40
N LYS A 614 18.90 -27.71 16.69
CA LYS A 614 19.18 -26.75 17.77
C LYS A 614 20.60 -26.21 17.75
N SER A 615 21.52 -26.80 16.97
CA SER A 615 22.87 -26.27 16.76
C SER A 615 22.93 -25.17 15.69
N ASN A 616 21.87 -25.03 14.88
CA ASN A 616 21.70 -23.97 13.91
C ASN A 616 20.77 -22.88 14.49
N SER A 617 21.35 -21.74 14.88
CA SER A 617 20.61 -20.64 15.51
C SER A 617 19.53 -20.05 14.60
N ALA A 618 19.76 -20.00 13.29
CA ALA A 618 18.78 -19.50 12.33
C ALA A 618 17.58 -20.46 12.20
N GLU A 619 17.84 -21.76 12.19
CA GLU A 619 16.79 -22.79 12.15
C GLU A 619 16.01 -22.87 13.45
N LEU A 620 16.69 -22.77 14.60
CA LEU A 620 16.07 -22.72 15.92
C LEU A 620 15.16 -21.49 16.05
N GLN A 621 15.65 -20.29 15.70
CA GLN A 621 14.86 -19.07 15.74
C GLN A 621 13.65 -19.18 14.80
N HIS A 622 13.84 -19.73 13.61
CA HIS A 622 12.77 -19.95 12.65
C HIS A 622 11.70 -20.91 13.21
N ALA A 623 12.12 -22.05 13.76
CA ALA A 623 11.21 -23.06 14.26
C ALA A 623 10.38 -22.59 15.44
N LEU A 624 10.98 -21.89 16.40
CA LEU A 624 10.24 -21.35 17.55
C LEU A 624 9.15 -20.35 17.13
N ASN A 625 9.37 -19.61 16.04
CA ASN A 625 8.37 -18.71 15.46
C ASN A 625 7.29 -19.42 14.62
N CYS A 626 7.56 -20.64 14.13
CA CYS A 626 6.65 -21.41 13.27
C CYS A 626 5.88 -22.52 13.99
N MET A 627 6.32 -22.98 15.18
CA MET A 627 5.74 -24.12 15.89
C MET A 627 4.22 -24.06 16.04
N PHE A 628 3.67 -22.91 16.49
CA PHE A 628 2.23 -22.75 16.63
C PHE A 628 1.47 -22.96 15.31
N HIS A 629 2.05 -22.51 14.19
CA HIS A 629 1.47 -22.73 12.87
C HIS A 629 1.48 -24.20 12.48
N TRP A 630 2.58 -24.93 12.73
CA TRP A 630 2.64 -26.36 12.45
C TRP A 630 1.63 -27.16 13.29
N TYR A 631 1.50 -26.85 14.59
CA TYR A 631 0.46 -27.46 15.42
C TYR A 631 -0.96 -27.14 14.92
N ARG A 632 -1.20 -25.91 14.45
CA ARG A 632 -2.50 -25.49 13.90
C ARG A 632 -2.85 -26.16 12.56
N SER A 633 -1.84 -26.40 11.72
CA SER A 633 -2.00 -26.96 10.37
C SER A 633 -2.03 -28.49 10.36
N ALA A 634 -1.63 -29.15 11.45
CA ALA A 634 -1.72 -30.59 11.59
C ALA A 634 -3.19 -31.06 11.54
N VAL A 635 -3.43 -32.19 10.87
CA VAL A 635 -4.76 -32.82 10.79
C VAL A 635 -5.21 -33.32 12.16
N LYS A 636 -4.26 -33.88 12.92
CA LYS A 636 -4.46 -34.37 14.30
C LYS A 636 -3.21 -34.16 15.13
N CYS A 637 -3.40 -33.74 16.38
CA CYS A 637 -2.36 -33.74 17.41
C CYS A 637 -2.58 -34.90 18.38
N TYR A 638 -1.57 -35.76 18.54
CA TYR A 638 -1.58 -36.85 19.52
C TYR A 638 -0.75 -36.43 20.73
N VAL A 639 -1.38 -36.38 21.90
CA VAL A 639 -0.72 -36.11 23.18
C VAL A 639 -0.37 -37.44 23.84
N TYR A 640 0.93 -37.71 23.99
CA TYR A 640 1.42 -38.94 24.64
C TYR A 640 1.84 -38.66 26.09
N LEU A 641 1.07 -39.18 27.04
CA LEU A 641 1.27 -38.95 28.48
C LEU A 641 2.06 -40.10 29.12
N ALA A 642 3.37 -39.94 29.18
CA ALA A 642 4.28 -40.98 29.71
C ALA A 642 4.10 -41.27 31.22
N ASP A 643 3.40 -40.41 31.95
CA ASP A 643 3.14 -40.50 33.39
C ASP A 643 1.70 -40.92 33.75
N VAL A 644 0.86 -41.21 32.74
CA VAL A 644 -0.52 -41.69 32.94
C VAL A 644 -0.62 -43.12 32.46
N SER A 645 -1.07 -44.03 33.33
CA SER A 645 -1.31 -45.44 33.01
C SER A 645 -2.79 -45.77 33.12
N THR A 646 -3.30 -46.59 32.21
CA THR A 646 -4.64 -47.17 32.32
C THR A 646 -4.67 -48.45 33.17
N TYR A 647 -3.50 -49.02 33.50
CA TYR A 647 -3.41 -50.16 34.39
C TYR A 647 -3.44 -49.72 35.85
N GLN A 648 -4.39 -50.25 36.63
CA GLN A 648 -4.46 -50.02 38.06
C GLN A 648 -3.35 -50.78 38.79
N HIS A 649 -2.58 -50.09 39.63
CA HIS A 649 -1.78 -50.71 40.68
C HIS A 649 -2.41 -50.36 42.05
N GLY A 650 -3.33 -51.21 42.52
CA GLY A 650 -3.98 -51.10 43.84
C GLY A 650 -5.30 -50.31 43.88
N ASP A 651 -5.84 -50.10 45.09
CA ASP A 651 -7.12 -49.42 45.40
C ASP A 651 -7.11 -47.89 45.17
N GLY A 652 -6.24 -47.40 44.29
CA GLY A 652 -6.11 -45.98 43.96
C GLY A 652 -7.20 -45.48 43.00
N PRO A 653 -7.47 -44.15 42.98
CA PRO A 653 -8.38 -43.56 42.00
C PRO A 653 -7.86 -43.82 40.58
N GLY A 654 -8.77 -44.08 39.62
CA GLY A 654 -8.46 -44.43 38.23
C GLY A 654 -7.57 -43.41 37.49
N TRP A 655 -7.23 -43.71 36.24
CA TRP A 655 -6.30 -42.92 35.41
C TRP A 655 -6.61 -41.41 35.36
N GLN A 656 -7.85 -41.00 35.63
CA GLN A 656 -8.28 -39.61 35.73
C GLN A 656 -7.50 -38.80 36.78
N SER A 657 -7.14 -39.42 37.90
CA SER A 657 -6.31 -38.75 38.93
C SER A 657 -4.90 -38.48 38.42
N ALA A 658 -4.28 -39.49 37.79
CA ALA A 658 -2.97 -39.36 37.17
C ALA A 658 -2.99 -38.35 36.00
N PHE A 659 -4.06 -38.31 35.21
CA PHE A 659 -4.26 -37.34 34.14
C PHE A 659 -4.25 -35.90 34.67
N ARG A 660 -5.01 -35.61 35.74
CA ARG A 660 -5.04 -34.28 36.38
C ARG A 660 -3.68 -33.84 36.92
N GLN A 661 -2.82 -34.79 37.29
CA GLN A 661 -1.49 -34.54 37.83
C GLN A 661 -0.38 -34.66 36.78
N SER A 662 -0.72 -34.91 35.50
CA SER A 662 0.30 -35.13 34.48
C SER A 662 1.18 -33.90 34.30
N ARG A 663 2.48 -34.14 34.25
CA ARG A 663 3.52 -33.13 34.00
C ARG A 663 3.31 -32.43 32.66
N TRP A 664 2.56 -33.01 31.72
CA TRP A 664 2.26 -32.37 30.44
C TRP A 664 1.54 -31.03 30.61
N PHE A 665 0.63 -30.91 31.59
CA PHE A 665 -0.11 -29.66 31.83
C PHE A 665 0.73 -28.55 32.47
N SER A 666 1.89 -28.88 33.06
CA SER A 666 2.78 -27.91 33.69
C SER A 666 3.94 -27.46 32.79
N ARG A 667 4.07 -27.95 31.55
CA ARG A 667 5.15 -27.51 30.64
C ARG A 667 4.74 -26.27 29.83
N GLY A 668 5.66 -25.33 29.63
CA GLY A 668 5.38 -24.11 28.87
C GLY A 668 4.97 -24.37 27.41
N TRP A 669 5.81 -25.10 26.67
CA TRP A 669 5.58 -25.39 25.24
C TRP A 669 4.28 -26.13 24.95
N THR A 670 3.85 -27.03 25.85
CA THR A 670 2.60 -27.77 25.67
C THR A 670 1.34 -26.88 25.70
N LEU A 671 1.47 -25.61 26.10
CA LEU A 671 0.36 -24.66 26.02
C LEU A 671 -0.06 -24.40 24.57
N GLN A 672 0.89 -24.08 23.68
CA GLN A 672 0.56 -23.89 22.27
C GLN A 672 0.17 -25.21 21.60
N GLU A 673 0.71 -26.33 22.05
CA GLU A 673 0.38 -27.67 21.54
C GLU A 673 -1.06 -28.08 21.92
N LEU A 674 -1.57 -27.59 23.05
CA LEU A 674 -2.98 -27.74 23.45
C LEU A 674 -3.91 -26.86 22.61
N ILE A 675 -3.50 -25.60 22.40
CA ILE A 675 -4.37 -24.54 21.87
C ILE A 675 -4.42 -24.54 20.35
N ALA A 676 -3.28 -24.67 19.68
CA ALA A 676 -3.16 -24.45 18.25
C ALA A 676 -3.89 -25.49 17.38
N PRO A 677 -3.80 -26.81 17.65
CA PRO A 677 -4.45 -27.82 16.81
C PRO A 677 -5.97 -27.80 16.99
N THR A 678 -6.70 -28.03 15.89
CA THR A 678 -8.15 -28.21 15.95
C THR A 678 -8.51 -29.49 16.71
N ILE A 679 -7.82 -30.60 16.41
CA ILE A 679 -8.08 -31.91 17.01
C ILE A 679 -6.90 -32.31 17.88
N VAL A 680 -7.14 -32.55 19.17
CA VAL A 680 -6.15 -33.01 20.15
C VAL A 680 -6.69 -34.25 20.85
N GLU A 681 -6.00 -35.38 20.73
CA GLU A 681 -6.37 -36.66 21.36
C GLU A 681 -5.30 -37.07 22.38
N PHE A 682 -5.72 -37.46 23.59
CA PHE A 682 -4.84 -37.82 24.70
C PHE A 682 -4.70 -39.33 24.83
N PHE A 683 -3.47 -39.80 25.04
CA PHE A 683 -3.14 -41.21 25.16
C PHE A 683 -2.27 -41.49 26.38
N SER A 684 -2.47 -42.64 27.00
CA SER A 684 -1.66 -43.14 28.12
C SER A 684 -0.27 -43.59 27.68
N LYS A 685 0.60 -43.94 28.65
CA LYS A 685 1.92 -44.52 28.38
C LYS A 685 1.84 -45.84 27.61
N GLU A 686 0.75 -46.59 27.75
CA GLU A 686 0.47 -47.81 26.97
C GLU A 686 0.00 -47.53 25.55
N GLY A 687 -0.36 -46.28 25.23
CA GLY A 687 -0.92 -45.91 23.93
C GLY A 687 -2.44 -46.04 23.83
N GLU A 688 -3.14 -46.21 24.96
CA GLU A 688 -4.60 -46.28 25.04
C GLU A 688 -5.22 -44.87 25.01
N ARG A 689 -6.32 -44.70 24.26
CA ARG A 689 -6.99 -43.40 24.11
C ARG A 689 -7.77 -43.05 25.39
N LEU A 690 -7.43 -41.92 26.00
CA LEU A 690 -8.07 -41.40 27.21
C LEU A 690 -9.25 -40.47 26.90
N GLY A 691 -9.17 -39.74 25.80
CA GLY A 691 -10.19 -38.79 25.36
C GLY A 691 -9.62 -37.71 24.42
N ASP A 692 -10.39 -36.66 24.20
CA ASP A 692 -10.05 -35.54 23.32
C ASP A 692 -10.44 -34.20 23.95
N LYS A 693 -9.77 -33.15 23.45
CA LYS A 693 -9.84 -31.80 24.00
C LYS A 693 -11.25 -31.19 24.01
N GLU A 694 -12.07 -31.46 22.99
CA GLU A 694 -13.32 -30.72 22.77
C GLU A 694 -14.56 -31.45 23.28
N SER A 695 -14.62 -32.79 23.18
CA SER A 695 -15.85 -33.53 23.48
C SER A 695 -15.83 -34.31 24.79
N SER A 696 -14.71 -34.94 25.15
CA SER A 696 -14.66 -35.89 26.26
C SER A 696 -13.86 -35.44 27.47
N LEU A 697 -12.90 -34.51 27.31
CA LEU A 697 -12.03 -34.01 28.39
C LEU A 697 -12.06 -32.48 28.53
N GLU A 698 -12.97 -31.79 27.85
CA GLU A 698 -13.02 -30.32 27.80
C GLU A 698 -13.10 -29.70 29.21
N GLN A 699 -13.96 -30.26 30.06
CA GLN A 699 -14.17 -29.77 31.42
C GLN A 699 -12.94 -30.05 32.30
N GLU A 700 -12.40 -31.26 32.25
CA GLU A 700 -11.21 -31.65 33.00
C GLU A 700 -10.02 -30.77 32.63
N ILE A 701 -9.79 -30.51 31.34
CA ILE A 701 -8.70 -29.66 30.87
C ILE A 701 -8.92 -28.21 31.30
N HIS A 702 -10.16 -27.70 31.25
CA HIS A 702 -10.49 -26.39 31.77
C HIS A 702 -10.17 -26.27 33.27
N ASP A 703 -10.56 -27.26 34.08
CA ASP A 703 -10.31 -27.26 35.52
C ASP A 703 -8.81 -27.29 35.85
N ILE A 704 -8.02 -28.08 35.11
CA ILE A 704 -6.57 -28.20 35.32
C ILE A 704 -5.86 -26.90 34.93
N THR A 705 -6.19 -26.36 33.75
CA THR A 705 -5.40 -25.27 33.13
C THR A 705 -5.92 -23.87 33.42
N GLY A 706 -7.19 -23.73 33.79
CA GLY A 706 -7.88 -22.44 33.90
C GLY A 706 -8.16 -21.75 32.56
N ILE A 707 -7.85 -22.40 31.43
CA ILE A 707 -8.11 -21.87 30.09
C ILE A 707 -9.61 -21.99 29.80
N PRO A 708 -10.30 -20.93 29.36
CA PRO A 708 -11.73 -21.01 29.07
C PRO A 708 -12.05 -22.07 28.01
N ARG A 709 -13.11 -22.86 28.23
CA ARG A 709 -13.59 -23.90 27.28
C ARG A 709 -13.74 -23.39 25.84
N LYS A 710 -14.20 -22.15 25.67
CA LYS A 710 -14.31 -21.48 24.36
C LYS A 710 -12.99 -21.47 23.56
N ALA A 711 -11.83 -21.43 24.22
CA ALA A 711 -10.53 -21.48 23.56
C ALA A 711 -10.24 -22.85 22.92
N PHE A 712 -10.85 -23.92 23.44
CA PHE A 712 -10.75 -25.27 22.91
C PHE A 712 -11.68 -25.49 21.71
N GLN A 713 -12.82 -24.78 21.69
CA GLN A 713 -13.87 -24.83 20.66
C GLN A 713 -13.54 -24.00 19.39
N GLY A 714 -12.27 -23.63 19.19
CA GLY A 714 -11.83 -22.89 18.01
C GLY A 714 -12.21 -21.41 17.95
N VAL A 715 -12.68 -20.81 19.06
CA VAL A 715 -12.90 -19.35 19.13
C VAL A 715 -11.57 -18.63 18.92
N PRO A 716 -11.52 -17.58 18.07
CA PRO A 716 -10.28 -16.83 17.83
C PRO A 716 -9.62 -16.36 19.14
N LEU A 717 -8.32 -16.61 19.30
CA LEU A 717 -7.59 -16.26 20.53
C LEU A 717 -7.61 -14.76 20.85
N SER A 718 -7.81 -13.91 19.84
CA SER A 718 -8.01 -12.46 19.97
C SER A 718 -9.22 -12.08 20.81
N ASN A 719 -10.18 -12.99 20.99
CA ASN A 719 -11.37 -12.77 21.81
C ASN A 719 -11.07 -12.87 23.32
N PHE A 720 -9.89 -13.37 23.67
CA PHE A 720 -9.39 -13.38 25.04
C PHE A 720 -8.42 -12.20 25.22
N SER A 721 -8.60 -11.46 26.31
CA SER A 721 -7.74 -10.33 26.65
C SER A 721 -6.28 -10.76 26.80
N VAL A 722 -5.36 -9.81 26.66
CA VAL A 722 -3.92 -10.06 26.89
C VAL A 722 -3.70 -10.65 28.29
N ALA A 723 -4.33 -10.08 29.31
CA ALA A 723 -4.23 -10.58 30.68
C ALA A 723 -4.77 -12.01 30.83
N GLU A 724 -5.87 -12.36 30.15
CA GLU A 724 -6.37 -13.74 30.14
C GLU A 724 -5.39 -14.71 29.50
N ARG A 725 -4.84 -14.38 28.33
CA ARG A 725 -3.87 -15.23 27.64
C ARG A 725 -2.54 -15.36 28.39
N MET A 726 -2.09 -14.29 29.05
CA MET A 726 -0.91 -14.31 29.92
C MET A 726 -1.12 -15.24 31.13
N ARG A 727 -2.34 -15.31 31.69
CA ARG A 727 -2.65 -16.22 32.79
C ARG A 727 -2.52 -17.69 32.40
N TRP A 728 -2.66 -18.04 31.12
CA TRP A 728 -2.58 -19.44 30.67
C TRP A 728 -1.19 -20.05 30.81
N ILE A 729 -0.13 -19.24 30.90
CA ILE A 729 1.26 -19.69 31.10
C ILE A 729 1.70 -19.63 32.58
N GLU A 730 0.94 -18.99 33.47
CA GLU A 730 1.40 -18.68 34.83
C GLU A 730 1.82 -19.93 35.60
N LYS A 731 0.98 -20.97 35.57
CA LYS A 731 1.18 -22.27 36.24
C LYS A 731 2.08 -23.24 35.47
N ARG A 732 2.76 -22.77 34.43
CA ARG A 732 3.64 -23.58 33.58
C ARG A 732 5.11 -23.21 33.76
N ASP A 733 5.93 -24.24 33.71
CA ASP A 733 7.38 -24.21 33.90
C ASP A 733 8.12 -24.51 32.59
N THR A 734 9.26 -23.85 32.44
CA THR A 734 10.16 -23.98 31.28
C THR A 734 11.58 -24.25 31.75
N LYS A 735 12.41 -24.85 30.88
CA LYS A 735 13.81 -25.12 31.22
C LYS A 735 14.64 -23.84 31.20
N TYR A 736 14.41 -22.99 30.20
CA TYR A 736 14.96 -21.64 30.09
C TYR A 736 13.86 -20.63 30.42
N GLU A 737 14.20 -19.51 31.06
CA GLU A 737 13.19 -18.54 31.49
C GLU A 737 12.49 -17.89 30.29
N GLU A 738 13.25 -17.66 29.22
CA GLU A 738 12.80 -17.03 27.97
C GLU A 738 11.77 -17.90 27.23
N ASP A 739 11.84 -19.23 27.38
CA ASP A 739 10.87 -20.15 26.78
C ASP A 739 9.45 -19.90 27.32
N LYS A 740 9.29 -19.25 28.48
CA LYS A 740 7.98 -18.84 29.02
C LYS A 740 7.33 -17.78 28.14
N VAL A 741 8.14 -16.94 27.49
CA VAL A 741 7.71 -15.94 26.51
C VAL A 741 7.65 -16.57 25.10
N TYR A 742 8.64 -17.39 24.72
CA TYR A 742 8.67 -17.99 23.38
C TYR A 742 7.51 -18.95 23.13
N SER A 743 7.08 -19.70 24.16
CA SER A 743 5.90 -20.56 24.09
C SER A 743 4.57 -19.80 23.89
N LEU A 744 4.59 -18.47 24.07
CA LEU A 744 3.44 -17.59 23.87
C LEU A 744 3.39 -16.95 22.48
N PHE A 745 4.44 -17.06 21.65
CA PHE A 745 4.54 -16.36 20.37
C PHE A 745 3.30 -16.54 19.50
N GLY A 746 2.89 -17.78 19.25
CA GLY A 746 1.71 -18.06 18.45
C GLY A 746 0.36 -17.80 19.13
N ILE A 747 0.33 -17.75 20.47
CA ILE A 747 -0.89 -17.41 21.24
C ILE A 747 -1.15 -15.90 21.18
N PHE A 748 -0.09 -15.10 21.12
CA PHE A 748 -0.14 -13.64 20.98
C PHE A 748 -0.01 -13.16 19.54
N ASP A 749 0.25 -14.07 18.61
CA ASP A 749 0.43 -13.78 17.19
C ASP A 749 1.65 -12.86 16.91
N VAL A 750 2.70 -12.98 17.71
CA VAL A 750 3.93 -12.17 17.64
C VAL A 750 5.08 -12.96 17.04
N HIS A 751 5.98 -12.25 16.34
CA HIS A 751 7.24 -12.80 15.83
C HIS A 751 8.39 -11.94 16.37
N ILE A 752 9.21 -12.51 17.23
CA ILE A 752 10.29 -11.79 17.94
C ILE A 752 11.59 -12.59 17.76
N PRO A 753 12.75 -11.93 17.59
CA PRO A 753 14.04 -12.62 17.66
C PRO A 753 14.19 -13.38 18.97
N VAL A 754 14.68 -14.62 18.88
CA VAL A 754 14.91 -15.49 20.04
C VAL A 754 16.35 -15.27 20.51
N LEU A 755 16.51 -14.74 21.72
CA LEU A 755 17.79 -14.48 22.35
C LEU A 755 17.82 -15.19 23.71
N TYR A 756 18.62 -16.26 23.81
CA TYR A 756 18.81 -16.94 25.09
C TYR A 756 19.92 -16.25 25.89
N GLY A 757 19.70 -16.01 27.18
CA GLY A 757 20.65 -15.37 28.10
C GLY A 757 20.26 -13.96 28.55
N GLU A 758 19.11 -13.43 28.15
CA GLU A 758 18.64 -12.08 28.53
C GLU A 758 17.76 -12.06 29.79
N GLY A 759 17.26 -13.22 30.25
CA GLY A 759 16.30 -13.30 31.37
C GLY A 759 14.84 -13.06 30.95
N ARG A 760 13.92 -12.93 31.93
CA ARG A 760 12.47 -12.78 31.71
C ARG A 760 12.02 -11.48 31.04
#